data_AF-A0AAV5ZHU0-F1
#
_entry.id   AF-A0AAV5ZHU0-F1
#
_cell.length_a   1.000
_cell.length_b   1.000
_cell.length_c   1.000
_cell.angle_alpha   90.00
_cell.angle_beta   90.00
_cell.angle_gamma   90.00
#
_symmetry.space_group_name_H-M   'P 1'
#
loop_
_entity.id
_entity.type
_entity.pdbx_description
1 polymer ?
#
loop_
_entity_poly.entity_id
_entity_poly.type
_entity_poly.pdbx_seq_one_letter_code
_entity_poly.pdbx_strand_id
1 'polypeptide(L)'
;MGRALIALTVVAQLAWPGGLAFAQAGHDAYIKGLQHLDAKRWAEAVQAFDAAIAADPKENKGARLYGMRYGYFPHRDKGIALYHLSKFDEAVVALEESIRQGATPEATKTLAAAKAKQPAVTTSGVFRDTFWDFYERGLKYSEAGAWKAAIADFRAARAKRDKEDRRARTYGVDFIEYFPVRELGVALYQDGQYKAAVAELEKSLAAFPTAKAAYYYNLARAALLRQAAADPKPPRIKIDEPADGLLTNALAMEVRGSAESKNQVALVEVNGEAELIEAATPSRPFTQVAALAPGANVIQVRAKDLIGQESTATVKVTVDREGPAVILDGVTRVASGRIRLDGTVADNVRLGALQVNGQAVTLGTGAESKFSVEVPATATTFQIEAADAVGNVTRVRIAIPAALRQGARPGTEIVPVAWRQQILPSFLQRAGLTLEMEKPPAEVQQDSVSIAGVVGSGAGLKDLKVNGQAHQIPAAAANKPFAFSYGVPLNEGPNTITVVATDQAGKTESRTFTVVRKVEEIAQVGSRLAVAVMPVNHKGQPTALYASALEAVTDALVNGKRFKVLSRDQLEAILREQKLSASQIVDPATAIKVGKLVAAEAVIAVTVNETPKSVEAYGQLISTETSTVLASKDVFDPEKAPGSARARMLELAAKLKQDYPLVEGTVMMVANKRLVVGIGAPKNVRPDMKVIVYQEGQPLIDPTTKEVLDRPIESLGEGMLKEIKEKISYAEMRDVAKVEQTVAQKKLVKVITK
;
A
#
# COMPACT_ATOMS: atom_id res chain seq x y z
N MET A 1 26.58 51.01 -46.21
CA MET A 1 27.23 52.34 -46.08
C MET A 1 27.75 52.44 -44.66
N GLY A 2 29.08 52.46 -44.52
CA GLY A 2 29.78 52.27 -43.25
C GLY A 2 29.63 53.45 -42.30
N ARG A 3 29.39 53.16 -41.02
CA ARG A 3 29.54 54.13 -39.93
C ARG A 3 30.93 53.98 -39.35
N ALA A 4 31.73 55.03 -39.52
CA ALA A 4 33.09 55.14 -39.02
C ALA A 4 33.07 55.28 -37.48
N LEU A 5 33.97 54.56 -36.81
CA LEU A 5 34.30 54.75 -35.40
C LEU A 5 34.89 56.14 -35.20
N ILE A 6 34.39 56.88 -34.21
CA ILE A 6 35.10 58.00 -33.60
C ILE A 6 35.22 57.70 -32.11
N ALA A 7 36.45 57.50 -31.67
CA ALA A 7 36.82 57.44 -30.26
C ALA A 7 36.79 58.86 -29.66
N LEU A 8 36.21 59.03 -28.47
CA LEU A 8 36.32 60.27 -27.71
C LEU A 8 36.60 59.97 -26.23
N THR A 9 37.73 60.48 -25.76
CA THR A 9 38.20 60.48 -24.37
C THR A 9 37.63 61.67 -23.59
N VAL A 10 37.48 61.46 -22.28
CA VAL A 10 36.72 62.21 -21.26
C VAL A 10 37.46 63.47 -20.75
N VAL A 11 36.71 64.53 -20.37
CA VAL A 11 37.05 65.45 -19.25
C VAL A 11 35.76 65.82 -18.48
N ALA A 12 35.88 65.99 -17.16
CA ALA A 12 34.83 65.88 -16.14
C ALA A 12 34.29 67.20 -15.53
N GLN A 13 33.21 67.03 -14.75
CA GLN A 13 32.71 67.78 -13.58
C GLN A 13 31.60 68.85 -13.74
N LEU A 14 30.42 68.55 -13.13
CA LEU A 14 29.75 69.37 -12.10
C LEU A 14 28.55 68.58 -11.51
N ALA A 15 28.41 68.58 -10.19
CA ALA A 15 27.47 67.75 -9.42
C ALA A 15 26.16 68.47 -9.08
N TRP A 16 25.02 67.77 -9.23
CA TRP A 16 23.71 68.05 -8.59
C TRP A 16 22.85 66.75 -8.52
N PRO A 17 21.81 66.67 -7.68
CA PRO A 17 21.64 65.59 -6.70
C PRO A 17 20.79 64.40 -7.20
N GLY A 18 21.25 63.18 -6.93
CA GLY A 18 20.46 61.94 -6.83
C GLY A 18 19.80 61.38 -8.08
N GLY A 19 18.94 62.14 -8.75
CA GLY A 19 18.15 61.68 -9.91
C GLY A 19 18.89 61.75 -11.24
N LEU A 20 19.80 62.71 -11.40
CA LEU A 20 20.63 62.86 -12.61
C LEU A 20 21.71 61.77 -12.73
N ALA A 21 22.29 61.34 -11.61
CA ALA A 21 23.33 60.32 -11.59
C ALA A 21 22.81 58.91 -11.98
N PHE A 22 21.60 58.55 -11.54
CA PHE A 22 20.96 57.29 -11.93
C PHE A 22 20.57 57.28 -13.41
N ALA A 23 20.04 58.38 -13.93
CA ALA A 23 19.75 58.52 -15.36
C ALA A 23 21.03 58.44 -16.20
N GLN A 24 22.12 59.07 -15.77
CA GLN A 24 23.41 59.05 -16.48
C GLN A 24 24.04 57.65 -16.48
N ALA A 25 23.98 56.93 -15.35
CA ALA A 25 24.45 55.54 -15.24
C ALA A 25 23.68 54.57 -16.15
N GLY A 26 22.35 54.74 -16.30
CA GLY A 26 21.54 53.96 -17.24
C GLY A 26 21.91 54.19 -18.71
N HIS A 27 22.20 55.44 -19.08
CA HIS A 27 22.65 55.77 -20.43
C HIS A 27 24.06 55.23 -20.73
N ASP A 28 24.98 55.28 -19.76
CA ASP A 28 26.32 54.71 -19.93
C ASP A 28 26.26 53.18 -20.07
N ALA A 29 25.38 52.51 -19.32
CA ALA A 29 25.11 51.09 -19.48
C ALA A 29 24.53 50.76 -20.88
N TYR A 30 23.61 51.58 -21.39
CA TYR A 30 23.07 51.42 -22.74
C TYR A 30 24.16 51.58 -23.82
N ILE A 31 25.03 52.58 -23.71
CA ILE A 31 26.15 52.77 -24.65
C ILE A 31 27.12 51.59 -24.61
N LYS A 32 27.45 51.12 -23.42
CA LYS A 32 28.28 49.93 -23.26
C LYS A 32 27.61 48.70 -23.90
N GLY A 33 26.29 48.57 -23.77
CA GLY A 33 25.50 47.55 -24.46
C GLY A 33 25.60 47.65 -25.97
N LEU A 34 25.48 48.86 -26.54
CA LEU A 34 25.65 49.09 -27.97
C LEU A 34 27.07 48.77 -28.46
N GLN A 35 28.11 49.15 -27.71
CA GLN A 35 29.51 48.80 -28.02
C GLN A 35 29.71 47.29 -28.04
N HIS A 36 29.11 46.57 -27.08
CA HIS A 36 29.14 45.11 -27.06
C HIS A 36 28.34 44.50 -28.22
N LEU A 37 27.19 45.09 -28.57
CA LEU A 37 26.36 44.66 -29.69
C LEU A 37 27.08 44.82 -31.04
N ASP A 38 27.74 45.97 -31.27
CA ASP A 38 28.55 46.23 -32.46
C ASP A 38 29.78 45.31 -32.53
N ALA A 39 30.39 45.00 -31.36
CA ALA A 39 31.48 44.05 -31.23
C ALA A 39 31.04 42.58 -31.31
N LYS A 40 29.75 42.30 -31.54
CA LYS A 40 29.15 40.94 -31.54
C LYS A 40 29.37 40.16 -30.23
N ARG A 41 29.60 40.86 -29.13
CA ARG A 41 29.71 40.33 -27.76
C ARG A 41 28.31 40.26 -27.14
N TRP A 42 27.50 39.36 -27.67
CA TRP A 42 26.05 39.36 -27.44
C TRP A 42 25.67 39.15 -25.97
N ALA A 43 26.39 38.29 -25.23
CA ALA A 43 26.09 38.01 -23.83
C ALA A 43 26.35 39.24 -22.94
N GLU A 44 27.48 39.92 -23.17
CA GLU A 44 27.84 41.15 -22.47
C GLU A 44 26.93 42.32 -22.87
N ALA A 45 26.46 42.36 -24.13
CA ALA A 45 25.46 43.31 -24.58
C ALA A 45 24.14 43.14 -23.82
N VAL A 46 23.65 41.90 -23.67
CA VAL A 46 22.43 41.61 -22.88
C VAL A 46 22.57 42.07 -21.44
N GLN A 47 23.69 41.76 -20.77
CA GLN A 47 23.92 42.20 -19.39
C GLN A 47 23.91 43.73 -19.25
N ALA A 48 24.54 44.44 -20.19
CA ALA A 48 24.57 45.89 -20.19
C ALA A 48 23.20 46.51 -20.48
N PHE A 49 22.39 45.91 -21.37
CA PHE A 49 21.02 46.33 -21.60
C PHE A 49 20.09 46.01 -20.42
N ASP A 50 20.30 44.91 -19.70
CA ASP A 50 19.56 44.64 -18.46
C ASP A 50 19.80 45.72 -17.41
N ALA A 51 21.06 46.16 -17.26
CA ALA A 51 21.40 47.28 -16.39
C ALA A 51 20.77 48.61 -16.86
N ALA A 52 20.69 48.84 -18.18
CA ALA A 52 20.02 50.01 -18.74
C ALA A 52 18.51 49.99 -18.49
N ILE A 53 17.84 48.86 -18.72
CA ILE A 53 16.39 48.68 -18.48
C ILE A 53 16.05 48.85 -17.00
N ALA A 54 16.90 48.35 -16.11
CA ALA A 54 16.72 48.52 -14.67
C ALA A 54 16.78 50.01 -14.24
N ALA A 55 17.57 50.83 -14.94
CA ALA A 55 17.71 52.26 -14.67
C ALA A 55 16.61 53.10 -15.35
N ASP A 56 16.34 52.85 -16.64
CA ASP A 56 15.24 53.46 -17.39
C ASP A 56 14.66 52.46 -18.41
N PRO A 57 13.46 51.90 -18.16
CA PRO A 57 12.82 50.95 -19.05
C PRO A 57 12.09 51.61 -20.23
N LYS A 58 11.96 52.95 -20.29
CA LYS A 58 11.16 53.63 -21.32
C LYS A 58 11.97 53.92 -22.59
N GLU A 59 11.57 53.34 -23.71
CA GLU A 59 12.17 53.62 -25.02
C GLU A 59 11.76 55.02 -25.53
N ASN A 60 12.70 55.73 -26.15
CA ASN A 60 12.47 57.09 -26.64
C ASN A 60 13.18 57.36 -27.97
N LYS A 61 12.40 57.47 -29.04
CA LYS A 61 12.85 57.81 -30.42
C LYS A 61 13.47 59.21 -30.53
N GLY A 62 13.12 60.11 -29.64
CA GLY A 62 13.61 61.49 -29.57
C GLY A 62 14.77 61.70 -28.61
N ALA A 63 15.25 60.64 -27.94
CA ALA A 63 16.32 60.76 -26.96
C ALA A 63 17.58 61.38 -27.58
N ARG A 64 18.12 62.39 -26.88
CA ARG A 64 19.40 63.02 -27.18
C ARG A 64 20.42 62.48 -26.20
N LEU A 65 21.46 61.87 -26.74
CA LEU A 65 22.58 61.38 -25.96
C LEU A 65 23.81 62.19 -26.34
N TYR A 66 24.46 62.83 -25.37
CA TYR A 66 25.60 63.74 -25.60
C TYR A 66 25.33 64.79 -26.72
N GLY A 67 24.13 65.36 -26.75
CA GLY A 67 23.74 66.38 -27.73
C GLY A 67 23.39 65.86 -29.13
N MET A 68 23.59 64.57 -29.43
CA MET A 68 23.23 63.95 -30.71
C MET A 68 21.94 63.13 -30.60
N ARG A 69 21.12 63.15 -31.66
CA ARG A 69 19.88 62.36 -31.72
C ARG A 69 20.24 60.90 -31.99
N TYR A 70 20.18 60.08 -30.93
CA TYR A 70 20.64 58.68 -30.98
C TYR A 70 19.48 57.68 -30.89
N GLY A 71 18.41 58.05 -30.17
CA GLY A 71 17.31 57.14 -29.83
C GLY A 71 17.74 56.14 -28.75
N TYR A 72 16.86 55.88 -27.79
CA TYR A 72 17.12 54.98 -26.67
C TYR A 72 16.14 53.81 -26.76
N PHE A 73 16.64 52.61 -27.10
CA PHE A 73 15.83 51.40 -27.35
C PHE A 73 16.41 50.15 -26.70
N PRO A 74 16.59 50.14 -25.37
CA PRO A 74 17.24 49.03 -24.69
C PRO A 74 16.48 47.70 -24.81
N HIS A 75 15.14 47.70 -24.95
CA HIS A 75 14.37 46.47 -25.15
C HIS A 75 14.55 45.93 -26.57
N ARG A 76 14.56 46.79 -27.60
CA ARG A 76 14.89 46.40 -28.98
C ARG A 76 16.27 45.76 -29.06
N ASP A 77 17.28 46.47 -28.55
CA ASP A 77 18.69 46.08 -28.74
C ASP A 77 19.04 44.83 -27.91
N LYS A 78 18.46 44.70 -26.72
CA LYS A 78 18.48 43.45 -25.96
C LYS A 78 17.85 42.31 -26.76
N GLY A 79 16.68 42.54 -27.36
CA GLY A 79 16.00 41.56 -28.20
C GLY A 79 16.82 41.07 -29.38
N ILE A 80 17.55 41.98 -30.05
CA ILE A 80 18.47 41.65 -31.14
C ILE A 80 19.66 40.83 -30.63
N ALA A 81 20.29 41.23 -29.53
CA ALA A 81 21.39 40.48 -28.94
C ALA A 81 20.97 39.06 -28.52
N LEU A 82 19.78 38.92 -27.93
CA LEU A 82 19.19 37.62 -27.57
C LEU A 82 18.90 36.75 -28.80
N TYR A 83 18.42 37.35 -29.89
CA TYR A 83 18.23 36.64 -31.16
C TYR A 83 19.54 36.03 -31.66
N HIS A 84 20.64 36.78 -31.62
CA HIS A 84 21.96 36.28 -32.04
C HIS A 84 22.56 35.24 -31.09
N LEU A 85 22.16 35.23 -29.81
CA LEU A 85 22.46 34.14 -28.87
C LEU A 85 21.59 32.89 -29.07
N SER A 86 20.72 32.88 -30.10
CA SER A 86 19.70 31.83 -30.29
C SER A 86 18.73 31.69 -29.11
N LYS A 87 18.60 32.73 -28.29
CA LYS A 87 17.65 32.82 -27.17
C LYS A 87 16.32 33.40 -27.67
N PHE A 88 15.69 32.70 -28.61
CA PHE A 88 14.54 33.23 -29.36
C PHE A 88 13.34 33.62 -28.49
N ASP A 89 13.02 32.86 -27.43
CA ASP A 89 11.91 33.19 -26.54
C ASP A 89 12.15 34.49 -25.76
N GLU A 90 13.35 34.67 -25.21
CA GLU A 90 13.72 35.89 -24.50
C GLU A 90 13.77 37.08 -25.47
N ALA A 91 14.22 36.84 -26.71
CA ALA A 91 14.22 37.84 -27.77
C ALA A 91 12.79 38.30 -28.11
N VAL A 92 11.85 37.37 -28.27
CA VAL A 92 10.43 37.69 -28.56
C VAL A 92 9.85 38.60 -27.50
N VAL A 93 10.01 38.27 -26.21
CA VAL A 93 9.48 39.10 -25.11
C VAL A 93 10.06 40.51 -25.12
N ALA A 94 11.38 40.64 -25.28
CA ALA A 94 12.03 41.95 -25.32
C ALA A 94 11.60 42.78 -26.54
N LEU A 95 11.45 42.15 -27.71
CA LEU A 95 11.04 42.81 -28.94
C LEU A 95 9.56 43.21 -28.92
N GLU A 96 8.67 42.41 -28.33
CA GLU A 96 7.26 42.76 -28.14
C GLU A 96 7.10 43.96 -27.22
N GLU A 97 7.88 44.02 -26.14
CA GLU A 97 7.90 45.15 -25.22
C GLU A 97 8.39 46.44 -25.91
N SER A 98 9.45 46.36 -26.72
CA SER A 98 9.87 47.50 -27.56
C SER A 98 8.78 47.96 -28.52
N ILE A 99 8.10 47.03 -29.21
CA ILE A 99 7.02 47.36 -30.13
C ILE A 99 5.84 48.01 -29.40
N ARG A 100 5.50 47.53 -28.20
CA ARG A 100 4.47 48.10 -27.33
C ARG A 100 4.80 49.55 -26.93
N GLN A 101 6.07 49.84 -26.65
CA GLN A 101 6.52 51.19 -26.30
C GLN A 101 6.69 52.13 -27.51
N GLY A 102 6.83 51.56 -28.71
CA GLY A 102 6.75 52.28 -29.97
C GLY A 102 7.47 51.56 -31.10
N ALA A 103 6.71 51.01 -32.05
CA ALA A 103 7.22 50.19 -33.15
C ALA A 103 8.44 50.80 -33.88
N THR A 104 9.54 50.04 -33.96
CA THR A 104 10.65 50.29 -34.87
C THR A 104 10.68 49.18 -35.94
N PRO A 105 10.97 49.48 -37.22
CA PRO A 105 11.01 48.46 -38.28
C PRO A 105 11.96 47.30 -37.96
N GLU A 106 13.05 47.61 -37.27
CA GLU A 106 14.06 46.64 -36.86
C GLU A 106 13.57 45.70 -35.74
N ALA A 107 12.82 46.21 -34.75
CA ALA A 107 12.17 45.38 -33.75
C ALA A 107 11.14 44.43 -34.39
N THR A 108 10.30 44.93 -35.30
CA THR A 108 9.27 44.12 -35.99
C THR A 108 9.89 43.03 -36.86
N LYS A 109 10.95 43.35 -37.62
CA LYS A 109 11.65 42.38 -38.47
C LYS A 109 12.31 41.28 -37.64
N THR A 110 13.03 41.66 -36.59
CA THR A 110 13.71 40.69 -35.72
C THR A 110 12.70 39.87 -34.93
N LEU A 111 11.56 40.45 -34.54
CA LEU A 111 10.47 39.72 -33.87
C LEU A 111 9.91 38.64 -34.80
N ALA A 112 9.64 38.97 -36.06
CA ALA A 112 9.17 37.99 -37.05
C ALA A 112 10.20 36.87 -37.26
N ALA A 113 11.49 37.21 -37.35
CA ALA A 113 12.58 36.24 -37.46
C ALA A 113 12.71 35.36 -36.20
N ALA A 114 12.59 35.94 -35.02
CA ALA A 114 12.63 35.22 -33.74
C ALA A 114 11.43 34.28 -33.59
N LYS A 115 10.21 34.74 -33.90
CA LYS A 115 8.99 33.92 -33.90
C LYS A 115 9.05 32.76 -34.89
N ALA A 116 9.62 32.98 -36.08
CA ALA A 116 9.84 31.90 -37.05
C ALA A 116 10.85 30.85 -36.58
N LYS A 117 11.66 31.15 -35.54
CA LYS A 117 12.62 30.24 -34.92
C LYS A 117 12.10 29.61 -33.62
N GLN A 118 10.94 30.03 -33.11
CA GLN A 118 10.30 29.35 -32.00
C GLN A 118 9.81 27.96 -32.44
N PRO A 119 9.77 26.98 -31.53
CA PRO A 119 9.16 25.71 -31.84
C PRO A 119 7.72 25.95 -32.30
N ALA A 120 7.37 25.45 -33.48
CA ALA A 120 5.99 25.39 -33.93
C ALA A 120 5.44 24.02 -33.53
N VAL A 121 4.28 24.00 -32.89
CA VAL A 121 3.58 22.76 -32.56
C VAL A 121 2.20 22.77 -33.21
N THR A 122 1.79 21.63 -33.74
CA THR A 122 0.48 21.47 -34.37
C THR A 122 -0.58 21.19 -33.31
N THR A 123 -1.61 22.03 -33.25
CA THR A 123 -2.82 21.82 -32.44
C THR A 123 -3.92 21.19 -33.31
N SER A 124 -4.86 20.50 -32.69
CA SER A 124 -5.97 19.81 -33.36
C SER A 124 -6.99 20.75 -34.03
N GLY A 125 -7.05 22.01 -33.59
CA GLY A 125 -7.95 23.03 -34.13
C GLY A 125 -7.31 24.40 -34.34
N VAL A 126 -8.12 25.31 -34.89
CA VAL A 126 -7.79 26.73 -35.01
C VAL A 126 -7.68 27.34 -33.62
N PHE A 127 -6.57 28.01 -33.34
CA PHE A 127 -6.35 28.72 -32.08
C PHE A 127 -7.30 29.92 -31.95
N ARG A 128 -8.17 29.92 -30.94
CA ARG A 128 -9.21 30.94 -30.71
C ARG A 128 -9.05 31.72 -29.40
N ASP A 129 -7.85 31.70 -28.82
CA ASP A 129 -7.56 32.41 -27.55
C ASP A 129 -8.43 31.94 -26.36
N THR A 130 -8.87 30.67 -26.37
CA THR A 130 -9.64 30.07 -25.26
C THR A 130 -8.74 29.36 -24.27
N PHE A 131 -9.22 29.12 -23.04
CA PHE A 131 -8.38 28.48 -22.00
C PHE A 131 -7.89 27.08 -22.42
N TRP A 132 -8.68 26.33 -23.21
CA TRP A 132 -8.31 25.00 -23.69
C TRP A 132 -7.36 25.04 -24.90
N ASP A 133 -7.43 26.08 -25.74
CA ASP A 133 -6.46 26.25 -26.83
C ASP A 133 -5.04 26.45 -26.28
N PHE A 134 -4.90 27.32 -25.27
CA PHE A 134 -3.62 27.53 -24.57
C PHE A 134 -3.16 26.25 -23.89
N TYR A 135 -4.06 25.54 -23.22
CA TYR A 135 -3.70 24.31 -22.52
C TYR A 135 -3.26 23.19 -23.47
N GLU A 136 -3.99 22.96 -24.56
CA GLU A 136 -3.61 22.00 -25.60
C GLU A 136 -2.23 22.35 -26.18
N ARG A 137 -2.01 23.61 -26.55
CA ARG A 137 -0.73 24.05 -27.10
C ARG A 137 0.41 23.94 -26.08
N GLY A 138 0.16 24.25 -24.81
CA GLY A 138 1.10 24.05 -23.72
C GLY A 138 1.48 22.58 -23.51
N LEU A 139 0.53 21.65 -23.63
CA LEU A 139 0.80 20.22 -23.62
C LEU A 139 1.69 19.81 -24.81
N LYS A 140 1.41 20.33 -26.01
CA LYS A 140 2.24 20.06 -27.20
C LYS A 140 3.67 20.61 -27.07
N TYR A 141 3.83 21.80 -26.50
CA TYR A 141 5.15 22.33 -26.17
C TYR A 141 5.89 21.47 -25.15
N SER A 142 5.19 20.98 -24.13
CA SER A 142 5.76 20.05 -23.14
C SER A 142 6.22 18.74 -23.78
N GLU A 143 5.42 18.17 -24.69
CA GLU A 143 5.78 16.97 -25.46
C GLU A 143 7.07 17.21 -26.28
N ALA A 144 7.18 18.39 -26.91
CA ALA A 144 8.35 18.81 -27.69
C ALA A 144 9.57 19.23 -26.85
N GLY A 145 9.44 19.31 -25.51
CA GLY A 145 10.51 19.79 -24.63
C GLY A 145 10.73 21.31 -24.66
N ALA A 146 9.81 22.07 -25.25
CA ALA A 146 9.83 23.53 -25.31
C ALA A 146 9.26 24.15 -24.03
N TRP A 147 9.95 23.92 -22.90
CA TRP A 147 9.41 24.20 -21.56
C TRP A 147 9.04 25.67 -21.32
N LYS A 148 9.81 26.63 -21.82
CA LYS A 148 9.50 28.06 -21.70
C LYS A 148 8.19 28.44 -22.39
N ALA A 149 7.97 27.93 -23.61
CA ALA A 149 6.72 28.14 -24.35
C ALA A 149 5.53 27.46 -23.64
N ALA A 150 5.73 26.24 -23.14
CA ALA A 150 4.72 25.55 -22.35
C ALA A 150 4.33 26.32 -21.07
N ILE A 151 5.31 26.86 -20.33
CA ILE A 151 5.08 27.68 -19.14
C ILE A 151 4.23 28.91 -19.47
N ALA A 152 4.53 29.60 -20.58
CA ALA A 152 3.76 30.77 -21.01
C ALA A 152 2.30 30.40 -21.31
N ASP A 153 2.09 29.31 -22.05
CA ASP A 153 0.75 28.83 -22.41
C ASP A 153 -0.05 28.34 -21.19
N PHE A 154 0.56 27.59 -20.27
CA PHE A 154 -0.14 27.17 -19.04
C PHE A 154 -0.50 28.37 -18.14
N ARG A 155 0.36 29.40 -18.07
CA ARG A 155 0.02 30.66 -17.38
C ARG A 155 -1.16 31.38 -18.05
N ALA A 156 -1.18 31.44 -19.38
CA ALA A 156 -2.28 32.04 -20.13
C ALA A 156 -3.60 31.24 -19.96
N ALA A 157 -3.52 29.91 -19.94
CA ALA A 157 -4.65 29.04 -19.65
C ALA A 157 -5.21 29.33 -18.24
N ARG A 158 -4.35 29.38 -17.21
CA ARG A 158 -4.74 29.70 -15.83
C ARG A 158 -5.37 31.08 -15.67
N ALA A 159 -4.83 32.08 -16.38
CA ALA A 159 -5.38 33.43 -16.35
C ALA A 159 -6.84 33.48 -16.83
N LYS A 160 -7.23 32.55 -17.73
CA LYS A 160 -8.61 32.40 -18.22
C LYS A 160 -9.43 31.45 -17.35
N ARG A 161 -8.82 30.38 -16.84
CA ARG A 161 -9.45 29.41 -15.94
C ARG A 161 -8.40 28.72 -15.05
N ASP A 162 -8.42 28.99 -13.75
CA ASP A 162 -7.46 28.37 -12.81
C ASP A 162 -7.98 27.05 -12.19
N LYS A 163 -9.28 26.75 -12.31
CA LYS A 163 -9.89 25.56 -11.70
C LYS A 163 -9.51 24.28 -12.46
N GLU A 164 -8.71 23.43 -11.81
CA GLU A 164 -8.42 22.08 -12.26
C GLU A 164 -9.66 21.18 -12.21
N ASP A 165 -9.83 20.35 -13.23
CA ASP A 165 -10.99 19.47 -13.35
C ASP A 165 -10.67 18.31 -14.33
N ARG A 166 -11.00 17.08 -13.93
CA ARG A 166 -10.86 15.90 -14.81
C ARG A 166 -11.90 15.90 -15.93
N ARG A 167 -12.96 16.74 -15.82
CA ARG A 167 -14.01 16.94 -16.83
C ARG A 167 -14.32 18.43 -17.00
N ALA A 168 -13.33 19.23 -17.38
CA ALA A 168 -13.57 20.63 -17.72
C ALA A 168 -14.35 20.72 -19.04
N ARG A 169 -15.52 21.38 -19.00
CA ARG A 169 -16.31 21.66 -20.20
C ARG A 169 -15.60 22.69 -21.09
N THR A 170 -15.48 22.40 -22.39
CA THR A 170 -14.96 23.33 -23.39
C THR A 170 -16.11 24.02 -24.14
N TYR A 171 -16.45 23.57 -25.35
CA TYR A 171 -17.57 24.08 -26.14
C TYR A 171 -18.65 23.00 -26.30
N GLY A 172 -19.92 23.40 -26.21
CA GLY A 172 -21.06 22.47 -26.33
C GLY A 172 -21.05 21.37 -25.26
N VAL A 173 -20.99 20.11 -25.72
CA VAL A 173 -21.00 18.90 -24.88
C VAL A 173 -19.60 18.27 -24.72
N ASP A 174 -18.56 18.96 -25.16
CA ASP A 174 -17.19 18.46 -25.11
C ASP A 174 -16.52 18.75 -23.76
N PHE A 175 -15.73 17.79 -23.30
CA PHE A 175 -15.01 17.85 -22.03
C PHE A 175 -13.57 17.41 -22.21
N ILE A 176 -12.66 18.08 -21.52
CA ILE A 176 -11.24 17.72 -21.48
C ILE A 176 -10.78 17.50 -20.03
N GLU A 177 -9.69 16.76 -19.89
CA GLU A 177 -8.92 16.77 -18.65
C GLU A 177 -8.09 18.06 -18.61
N TYR A 178 -8.23 18.83 -17.53
CA TYR A 178 -7.67 20.16 -17.44
C TYR A 178 -6.97 20.37 -16.10
N PHE A 179 -5.64 20.25 -16.12
CA PHE A 179 -4.77 20.38 -14.94
C PHE A 179 -3.68 21.43 -15.17
N PRO A 180 -4.02 22.69 -15.49
CA PRO A 180 -3.03 23.68 -15.89
C PRO A 180 -2.07 24.08 -14.75
N VAL A 181 -2.47 23.94 -13.49
CA VAL A 181 -1.61 24.22 -12.33
C VAL A 181 -0.57 23.12 -12.19
N ARG A 182 -1.01 21.86 -12.27
CA ARG A 182 -0.13 20.68 -12.33
C ARG A 182 0.88 20.79 -13.46
N GLU A 183 0.40 20.95 -14.70
CA GLU A 183 1.27 20.94 -15.88
C GLU A 183 2.23 22.13 -15.91
N LEU A 184 1.82 23.30 -15.39
CA LEU A 184 2.74 24.41 -15.14
C LEU A 184 3.84 24.03 -14.15
N GLY A 185 3.49 23.38 -13.04
CA GLY A 185 4.45 22.88 -12.06
C GLY A 185 5.45 21.89 -12.66
N VAL A 186 4.96 20.97 -13.50
CA VAL A 186 5.80 20.02 -14.27
C VAL A 186 6.75 20.76 -15.21
N ALA A 187 6.23 21.72 -16.00
CA ALA A 187 7.05 22.48 -16.94
C ALA A 187 8.11 23.35 -16.23
N LEU A 188 7.76 23.95 -15.09
CA LEU A 188 8.70 24.69 -14.23
C LEU A 188 9.80 23.78 -13.67
N TYR A 189 9.48 22.54 -13.27
CA TYR A 189 10.47 21.57 -12.84
C TYR A 189 11.47 21.25 -13.95
N GLN A 190 10.96 20.99 -15.16
CA GLN A 190 11.79 20.65 -16.32
C GLN A 190 12.66 21.83 -16.79
N ASP A 191 12.19 23.07 -16.61
CA ASP A 191 12.97 24.30 -16.86
C ASP A 191 13.99 24.61 -15.73
N GLY A 192 14.02 23.83 -14.65
CA GLY A 192 14.94 24.02 -13.51
C GLY A 192 14.48 25.03 -12.46
N GLN A 193 13.25 25.55 -12.58
CA GLN A 193 12.65 26.49 -11.62
C GLN A 193 12.01 25.75 -10.43
N TYR A 194 12.81 24.97 -9.69
CA TYR A 194 12.29 24.03 -8.69
C TYR A 194 11.46 24.68 -7.57
N LYS A 195 11.83 25.88 -7.10
CA LYS A 195 11.07 26.59 -6.06
C LYS A 195 9.66 26.95 -6.53
N ALA A 196 9.53 27.43 -7.77
CA ALA A 196 8.25 27.75 -8.37
C ALA A 196 7.45 26.47 -8.68
N ALA A 197 8.13 25.42 -9.14
CA ALA A 197 7.53 24.11 -9.38
C ALA A 197 6.90 23.53 -8.11
N VAL A 198 7.62 23.53 -6.98
CA VAL A 198 7.11 23.07 -5.68
C VAL A 198 5.85 23.82 -5.28
N ALA A 199 5.83 25.15 -5.39
CA ALA A 199 4.66 25.95 -5.03
C ALA A 199 3.43 25.63 -5.89
N GLU A 200 3.60 25.47 -7.21
CA GLU A 200 2.49 25.14 -8.11
C GLU A 200 2.01 23.69 -7.92
N LEU A 201 2.93 22.74 -7.71
CA LEU A 201 2.58 21.33 -7.50
C LEU A 201 1.92 21.11 -6.13
N GLU A 202 2.34 21.82 -5.09
CA GLU A 202 1.66 21.83 -3.79
C GLU A 202 0.23 22.40 -3.92
N LYS A 203 0.07 23.51 -4.65
CA LYS A 203 -1.25 24.08 -4.95
C LYS A 203 -2.13 23.09 -5.71
N SER A 204 -1.60 22.40 -6.71
CA SER A 204 -2.32 21.39 -7.48
C SER A 204 -2.73 20.21 -6.61
N LEU A 205 -1.83 19.67 -5.78
CA LEU A 205 -2.15 18.59 -4.84
C LEU A 205 -3.23 18.97 -3.83
N ALA A 206 -3.23 20.21 -3.35
CA ALA A 206 -4.28 20.69 -2.45
C ALA A 206 -5.65 20.84 -3.14
N ALA A 207 -5.66 21.22 -4.42
CA ALA A 207 -6.90 21.42 -5.19
C ALA A 207 -7.46 20.12 -5.76
N PHE A 208 -6.61 19.30 -6.38
CA PHE A 208 -6.95 18.04 -7.02
C PHE A 208 -5.74 17.08 -7.00
N PRO A 209 -5.63 16.20 -6.00
CA PRO A 209 -4.54 15.23 -5.91
C PRO A 209 -4.47 14.32 -7.16
N THR A 210 -3.29 14.18 -7.74
CA THR A 210 -3.00 13.21 -8.80
C THR A 210 -1.63 12.57 -8.59
N ALA A 211 -1.47 11.30 -8.96
CA ALA A 211 -0.20 10.59 -8.88
C ALA A 211 0.94 11.33 -9.62
N LYS A 212 0.65 11.95 -10.77
CA LYS A 212 1.63 12.74 -11.53
C LYS A 212 2.06 14.00 -10.77
N ALA A 213 1.13 14.75 -10.17
CA ALA A 213 1.47 15.92 -9.36
C ALA A 213 2.36 15.52 -8.17
N ALA A 214 2.01 14.43 -7.47
CA ALA A 214 2.76 13.94 -6.33
C ALA A 214 4.19 13.50 -6.71
N TYR A 215 4.33 12.80 -7.84
CA TYR A 215 5.63 12.40 -8.39
C TYR A 215 6.53 13.61 -8.67
N TYR A 216 6.06 14.58 -9.45
CA TYR A 216 6.86 15.76 -9.77
C TYR A 216 7.09 16.65 -8.54
N TYR A 217 6.16 16.67 -7.58
CA TYR A 217 6.34 17.39 -6.32
C TYR A 217 7.50 16.83 -5.50
N ASN A 218 7.61 15.50 -5.43
CA ASN A 218 8.74 14.82 -4.81
C ASN A 218 10.05 15.14 -5.54
N LEU A 219 10.07 15.07 -6.87
CA LEU A 219 11.26 15.40 -7.66
C LEU A 219 11.71 16.85 -7.47
N ALA A 220 10.79 17.82 -7.52
CA ALA A 220 11.11 19.23 -7.36
C ALA A 220 11.64 19.54 -5.96
N ARG A 221 11.06 18.94 -4.91
CA ARG A 221 11.56 19.06 -3.53
C ARG A 221 12.93 18.41 -3.37
N ALA A 222 13.14 17.23 -3.95
CA ALA A 222 14.45 16.56 -3.95
C ALA A 222 15.53 17.44 -4.61
N ALA A 223 15.21 18.07 -5.75
CA ALA A 223 16.12 18.98 -6.44
C ALA A 223 16.46 20.22 -5.59
N LEU A 224 15.47 20.83 -4.91
CA LEU A 224 15.71 21.92 -3.97
C LEU A 224 16.60 21.52 -2.79
N LEU A 225 16.35 20.36 -2.19
CA LEU A 225 17.18 19.85 -1.08
C LEU A 225 18.64 19.67 -1.53
N ARG A 226 18.87 19.14 -2.74
CA ARG A 226 20.22 19.02 -3.30
C ARG A 226 20.87 20.38 -3.54
N GLN A 227 20.14 21.38 -4.02
CA GLN A 227 20.65 22.75 -4.20
C GLN A 227 20.97 23.46 -2.86
N ALA A 228 20.20 23.17 -1.81
CA ALA A 228 20.29 23.83 -0.51
C ALA A 228 21.21 23.11 0.51
N ALA A 229 22.03 22.16 0.07
CA ALA A 229 22.81 21.26 0.92
C ALA A 229 21.94 20.44 1.89
N ALA A 230 21.40 19.33 1.38
CA ALA A 230 20.53 18.40 2.11
C ALA A 230 21.14 17.90 3.43
N ASP A 231 20.28 17.48 4.37
CA ASP A 231 20.74 16.90 5.64
C ASP A 231 21.52 15.60 5.35
N PRO A 232 22.78 15.46 5.79
CA PRO A 232 23.60 14.27 5.53
C PRO A 232 23.17 13.04 6.35
N LYS A 233 22.16 13.18 7.22
CA LYS A 233 21.65 12.06 8.01
C LYS A 233 20.58 11.29 7.23
N PRO A 234 20.69 9.95 7.15
CA PRO A 234 19.63 9.12 6.60
C PRO A 234 18.37 9.19 7.48
N PRO A 235 17.23 8.65 7.00
CA PRO A 235 16.04 8.50 7.82
C PRO A 235 16.32 7.80 9.14
N ARG A 236 15.57 8.16 10.18
CA ARG A 236 15.54 7.44 11.47
C ARG A 236 14.29 6.59 11.51
N ILE A 237 14.43 5.30 11.79
CA ILE A 237 13.32 4.37 11.94
C ILE A 237 13.16 4.05 13.43
N LYS A 238 11.93 4.09 13.91
CA LYS A 238 11.51 3.59 15.22
C LYS A 238 10.49 2.49 14.99
N ILE A 239 10.73 1.31 15.54
CA ILE A 239 9.76 0.21 15.58
C ILE A 239 9.14 0.24 16.97
N ASP A 240 7.82 0.42 17.05
CA ASP A 240 7.06 0.45 18.29
C ASP A 240 6.57 -0.96 18.68
N GLU A 241 6.13 -1.74 17.68
CA GLU A 241 5.71 -3.14 17.84
C GLU A 241 6.15 -3.96 16.61
N PRO A 242 6.56 -5.23 16.77
CA PRO A 242 6.73 -5.97 18.03
C PRO A 242 7.95 -5.46 18.84
N ALA A 243 8.05 -5.90 20.10
CA ALA A 243 9.27 -5.73 20.88
C ALA A 243 10.40 -6.65 20.36
N ASP A 244 11.66 -6.20 20.46
CA ASP A 244 12.81 -7.03 20.08
C ASP A 244 12.96 -8.23 21.03
N GLY A 245 13.12 -9.41 20.44
CA GLY A 245 13.15 -10.68 21.16
C GLY A 245 11.77 -11.22 21.55
N LEU A 246 10.67 -10.71 20.96
CA LEU A 246 9.32 -11.22 21.23
C LEU A 246 9.25 -12.74 20.94
N LEU A 247 8.70 -13.48 21.90
CA LEU A 247 8.33 -14.89 21.74
C LEU A 247 6.82 -14.98 21.48
N THR A 248 6.41 -15.69 20.43
CA THR A 248 5.00 -15.82 20.02
C THR A 248 4.73 -17.16 19.33
N ASN A 249 3.47 -17.58 19.19
CA ASN A 249 3.06 -18.71 18.36
C ASN A 249 2.29 -18.29 17.09
N ALA A 250 2.15 -16.98 16.85
CA ALA A 250 1.36 -16.44 15.75
C ALA A 250 1.90 -16.81 14.35
N LEU A 251 1.02 -16.84 13.35
CA LEU A 251 1.37 -17.03 11.93
C LEU A 251 1.91 -15.76 11.26
N ALA A 252 1.45 -14.62 11.75
CA ALA A 252 1.82 -13.30 11.29
C ALA A 252 1.66 -12.32 12.46
N MET A 253 2.27 -11.15 12.34
CA MET A 253 2.10 -10.08 13.31
C MET A 253 2.07 -8.73 12.65
N GLU A 254 1.43 -7.78 13.31
CA GLU A 254 1.47 -6.40 12.89
C GLU A 254 2.77 -5.73 13.37
N VAL A 255 3.40 -5.00 12.45
CA VAL A 255 4.61 -4.24 12.68
C VAL A 255 4.24 -2.76 12.61
N ARG A 256 4.39 -2.05 13.72
CA ARG A 256 4.06 -0.63 13.86
C ARG A 256 5.30 0.18 14.15
N GLY A 257 5.35 1.40 13.64
CA GLY A 257 6.42 2.32 13.95
C GLY A 257 6.33 3.64 13.19
N SER A 258 7.45 4.35 13.14
CA SER A 258 7.58 5.60 12.41
C SER A 258 8.96 5.76 11.77
N ALA A 259 8.99 6.32 10.56
CA ALA A 259 10.20 6.81 9.92
C ALA A 259 10.22 8.35 9.90
N GLU A 260 11.37 8.96 10.16
CA GLU A 260 11.55 10.41 10.19
C GLU A 260 12.78 10.83 9.38
N SER A 261 12.68 11.91 8.60
CA SER A 261 13.81 12.51 7.88
C SER A 261 13.59 13.99 7.62
N LYS A 262 14.62 14.81 7.82
CA LYS A 262 14.58 16.23 7.40
C LYS A 262 14.53 16.40 5.88
N ASN A 263 15.02 15.41 5.14
CA ASN A 263 14.90 15.34 3.68
C ASN A 263 13.59 14.69 3.23
N GLN A 264 12.66 14.43 4.15
CA GLN A 264 11.34 13.84 3.93
C GLN A 264 11.39 12.37 3.53
N VAL A 265 10.62 11.55 4.22
CA VAL A 265 10.49 10.10 3.99
C VAL A 265 9.67 9.85 2.73
N ALA A 266 10.29 9.20 1.76
CA ALA A 266 9.73 8.91 0.44
C ALA A 266 9.37 7.43 0.25
N LEU A 267 9.92 6.54 1.08
CA LEU A 267 9.66 5.10 1.06
C LEU A 267 9.76 4.55 2.47
N VAL A 268 8.84 3.64 2.80
CA VAL A 268 8.95 2.72 3.94
C VAL A 268 8.64 1.32 3.41
N GLU A 269 9.47 0.34 3.74
CA GLU A 269 9.32 -1.06 3.34
C GLU A 269 9.42 -1.96 4.58
N VAL A 270 8.53 -2.93 4.72
CA VAL A 270 8.59 -3.96 5.77
C VAL A 270 8.71 -5.33 5.09
N ASN A 271 9.81 -6.06 5.35
CA ASN A 271 10.15 -7.32 4.68
C ASN A 271 10.10 -7.25 3.14
N GLY A 272 10.45 -6.09 2.58
CA GLY A 272 10.43 -5.83 1.14
C GLY A 272 9.07 -5.42 0.58
N GLU A 273 8.02 -5.37 1.39
CA GLU A 273 6.72 -4.82 0.99
C GLU A 273 6.69 -3.31 1.24
N ALA A 274 6.61 -2.52 0.17
CA ALA A 274 6.58 -1.06 0.23
C ALA A 274 5.21 -0.51 0.63
N GLU A 275 5.20 0.43 1.56
CA GLU A 275 4.05 1.29 1.81
C GLU A 275 3.85 2.25 0.63
N LEU A 276 2.59 2.45 0.24
CA LEU A 276 2.24 3.38 -0.81
C LEU A 276 2.32 4.84 -0.31
N ILE A 277 3.38 5.54 -0.70
CA ILE A 277 3.61 6.96 -0.36
C ILE A 277 3.56 7.80 -1.63
N GLU A 278 2.49 8.59 -1.82
CA GLU A 278 2.38 9.48 -2.97
C GLU A 278 3.26 10.74 -2.80
N ALA A 279 3.16 11.41 -1.65
CA ALA A 279 3.95 12.59 -1.34
C ALA A 279 4.83 12.35 -0.11
N ALA A 280 6.13 12.59 -0.20
CA ALA A 280 7.02 12.47 0.94
C ALA A 280 6.70 13.51 2.03
N THR A 281 6.88 13.14 3.31
CA THR A 281 6.69 14.02 4.48
C THR A 281 7.83 13.87 5.49
N PRO A 282 8.03 14.83 6.41
CA PRO A 282 9.11 14.75 7.39
C PRO A 282 9.02 13.55 8.36
N SER A 283 7.81 13.10 8.66
CA SER A 283 7.53 11.92 9.49
C SER A 283 6.43 11.09 8.84
N ARG A 284 6.58 9.76 8.91
CA ARG A 284 5.66 8.76 8.37
C ARG A 284 5.46 7.63 9.37
N PRO A 285 4.29 7.53 10.03
CA PRO A 285 3.93 6.31 10.74
C PRO A 285 3.68 5.19 9.72
N PHE A 286 4.02 3.96 10.07
CA PHE A 286 3.76 2.78 9.25
C PHE A 286 3.11 1.68 10.08
N THR A 287 2.30 0.85 9.42
CA THR A 287 1.67 -0.34 10.00
C THR A 287 1.54 -1.40 8.89
N GLN A 288 2.26 -2.52 9.03
CA GLN A 288 2.26 -3.60 8.05
C GLN A 288 2.21 -4.95 8.74
N VAL A 289 1.50 -5.93 8.16
CA VAL A 289 1.47 -7.30 8.68
C VAL A 289 2.63 -8.09 8.09
N ALA A 290 3.51 -8.62 8.94
CA ALA A 290 4.61 -9.50 8.55
C ALA A 290 4.25 -10.97 8.84
N ALA A 291 4.33 -11.83 7.81
CA ALA A 291 4.23 -13.27 7.98
C ALA A 291 5.45 -13.84 8.72
N LEU A 292 5.26 -14.89 9.51
CA LEU A 292 6.29 -15.48 10.35
C LEU A 292 6.46 -16.98 10.08
N ALA A 293 7.72 -17.39 9.92
CA ALA A 293 8.11 -18.79 9.87
C ALA A 293 8.32 -19.35 11.30
N PRO A 294 8.24 -20.66 11.52
CA PRO A 294 8.69 -21.27 12.78
C PRO A 294 10.16 -20.94 13.08
N GLY A 295 10.49 -20.75 14.36
CA GLY A 295 11.84 -20.43 14.81
C GLY A 295 12.20 -18.94 14.74
N ALA A 296 13.47 -18.62 14.52
CA ALA A 296 13.96 -17.25 14.51
C ALA A 296 13.56 -16.50 13.22
N ASN A 297 12.92 -15.35 13.40
CA ASN A 297 12.54 -14.41 12.34
C ASN A 297 13.26 -13.09 12.55
N VAL A 298 13.69 -12.46 11.46
CA VAL A 298 14.22 -11.10 11.45
C VAL A 298 13.31 -10.26 10.57
N ILE A 299 12.49 -9.43 11.19
CA ILE A 299 11.66 -8.47 10.48
C ILE A 299 12.53 -7.26 10.15
N GLN A 300 12.58 -6.89 8.88
CA GLN A 300 13.39 -5.79 8.39
C GLN A 300 12.49 -4.62 7.97
N VAL A 301 12.75 -3.44 8.51
CA VAL A 301 12.11 -2.18 8.09
C VAL A 301 13.17 -1.30 7.42
N ARG A 302 12.93 -0.91 6.17
CA ARG A 302 13.79 -0.01 5.40
C ARG A 302 13.05 1.30 5.14
N ALA A 303 13.75 2.42 5.24
CA ALA A 303 13.21 3.73 4.89
C ALA A 303 14.19 4.50 4.01
N LYS A 304 13.66 5.25 3.05
CA LYS A 304 14.42 6.10 2.11
C LYS A 304 13.87 7.51 2.09
N ASP A 305 14.74 8.52 2.02
CA ASP A 305 14.34 9.92 1.84
C ASP A 305 14.31 10.37 0.36
N LEU A 306 13.87 11.61 0.11
CA LEU A 306 13.81 12.17 -1.25
C LEU A 306 15.16 12.32 -1.95
N ILE A 307 16.26 12.44 -1.20
CA ILE A 307 17.59 12.56 -1.80
C ILE A 307 18.25 11.21 -2.05
N GLY A 308 17.67 10.14 -1.53
CA GLY A 308 18.03 8.76 -1.78
C GLY A 308 18.82 8.10 -0.66
N GLN A 309 18.94 8.75 0.51
CA GLN A 309 19.58 8.15 1.67
C GLN A 309 18.66 7.12 2.31
N GLU A 310 19.26 6.05 2.80
CA GLU A 310 18.54 4.87 3.28
C GLU A 310 18.99 4.49 4.69
N SER A 311 18.06 3.90 5.43
CA SER A 311 18.32 3.29 6.74
C SER A 311 17.52 2.00 6.84
N THR A 312 18.01 1.10 7.69
CA THR A 312 17.35 -0.17 7.98
C THR A 312 17.33 -0.36 9.50
N ALA A 313 16.17 -0.73 10.03
CA ALA A 313 16.00 -1.24 11.38
C ALA A 313 15.53 -2.69 11.31
N THR A 314 15.88 -3.48 12.32
CA THR A 314 15.43 -4.86 12.43
C THR A 314 14.85 -5.13 13.80
N VAL A 315 13.91 -6.07 13.85
CA VAL A 315 13.38 -6.62 15.09
C VAL A 315 13.38 -8.14 15.00
N LYS A 316 13.90 -8.79 16.04
CA LYS A 316 13.97 -10.24 16.14
C LYS A 316 12.72 -10.77 16.83
N VAL A 317 12.15 -11.80 16.25
CA VAL A 317 11.01 -12.53 16.82
C VAL A 317 11.34 -14.01 16.80
N THR A 318 11.07 -14.70 17.89
CA THR A 318 11.10 -16.16 17.92
C THR A 318 9.68 -16.68 17.87
N VAL A 319 9.38 -17.51 16.89
CA VAL A 319 8.09 -18.18 16.77
C VAL A 319 8.22 -19.61 17.27
N ASP A 320 7.43 -19.93 18.27
CA ASP A 320 7.32 -21.26 18.84
C ASP A 320 5.91 -21.82 18.68
N ARG A 321 5.79 -22.94 17.98
CA ARG A 321 4.52 -23.64 17.74
C ARG A 321 4.60 -25.08 18.25
N GLU A 322 5.70 -25.45 18.89
CA GLU A 322 5.86 -26.74 19.54
C GLU A 322 5.32 -26.61 20.95
N GLY A 323 4.49 -27.56 21.38
CA GLY A 323 4.08 -27.63 22.78
C GLY A 323 5.07 -28.46 23.58
N PRO A 324 5.08 -28.32 24.92
CA PRO A 324 6.03 -29.04 25.76
C PRO A 324 5.93 -30.55 25.59
N ALA A 325 7.07 -31.22 25.49
CA ALA A 325 7.14 -32.67 25.52
C ALA A 325 6.98 -33.19 26.95
N VAL A 326 6.12 -34.19 27.14
CA VAL A 326 5.90 -34.86 28.43
C VAL A 326 6.47 -36.27 28.37
N ILE A 327 7.62 -36.47 29.03
CA ILE A 327 8.31 -37.74 29.17
C ILE A 327 7.85 -38.42 30.45
N LEU A 328 7.50 -39.70 30.36
CA LEU A 328 7.07 -40.48 31.51
C LEU A 328 8.23 -41.33 32.04
N ASP A 329 8.55 -41.16 33.32
CA ASP A 329 9.65 -41.89 33.95
C ASP A 329 9.15 -43.13 34.70
N GLY A 330 8.00 -43.03 35.37
CA GLY A 330 7.42 -44.16 36.08
C GLY A 330 6.14 -43.82 36.84
N VAL A 331 5.40 -44.86 37.20
CA VAL A 331 4.21 -44.78 38.05
C VAL A 331 4.34 -45.86 39.11
N THR A 332 4.28 -45.46 40.37
CA THR A 332 4.48 -46.35 41.51
C THR A 332 3.39 -46.15 42.54
N ARG A 333 3.10 -47.18 43.33
CA ARG A 333 2.27 -47.04 44.53
C ARG A 333 3.19 -46.74 45.71
N VAL A 334 2.97 -45.62 46.39
CA VAL A 334 3.76 -45.22 47.56
C VAL A 334 3.17 -45.78 48.85
N ALA A 335 3.95 -45.75 49.94
CA ALA A 335 3.57 -46.36 51.23
C ALA A 335 2.24 -45.82 51.80
N SER A 336 1.86 -44.58 51.46
CA SER A 336 0.57 -43.98 51.83
C SER A 336 -0.64 -44.59 51.11
N GLY A 337 -0.41 -45.55 50.20
CA GLY A 337 -1.43 -46.15 49.35
C GLY A 337 -1.81 -45.32 48.12
N ARG A 338 -1.30 -44.08 48.01
CA ARG A 338 -1.43 -43.20 46.84
C ARG A 338 -0.58 -43.70 45.67
N ILE A 339 -0.85 -43.16 44.48
CA ILE A 339 -0.15 -43.51 43.25
C ILE A 339 0.64 -42.29 42.80
N ARG A 340 1.96 -42.43 42.75
CA ARG A 340 2.91 -41.41 42.31
C ARG A 340 3.20 -41.58 40.84
N LEU A 341 3.12 -40.50 40.08
CA LEU A 341 3.65 -40.37 38.73
C LEU A 341 4.92 -39.53 38.80
N ASP A 342 6.01 -40.08 38.29
CA ASP A 342 7.28 -39.39 38.08
C ASP A 342 7.48 -39.19 36.57
N GLY A 343 7.91 -37.99 36.19
CA GLY A 343 8.14 -37.65 34.79
C GLY A 343 9.03 -36.43 34.63
N THR A 344 9.30 -36.13 33.36
CA THR A 344 10.06 -34.97 32.94
C THR A 344 9.24 -34.21 31.90
N VAL A 345 9.14 -32.90 32.04
CA VAL A 345 8.56 -32.02 31.02
C VAL A 345 9.69 -31.20 30.41
N ALA A 346 9.71 -31.09 29.09
CA ALA A 346 10.74 -30.37 28.35
C ALA A 346 10.10 -29.52 27.25
N ASP A 347 10.70 -28.38 26.96
CA ASP A 347 10.26 -27.44 25.93
C ASP A 347 11.46 -26.95 25.13
N ASN A 348 11.27 -26.67 23.84
CA ASN A 348 12.30 -26.20 22.92
C ASN A 348 12.70 -24.75 23.21
N VAL A 349 11.83 -23.94 23.84
CA VAL A 349 12.12 -22.53 24.16
C VAL A 349 12.02 -22.23 25.65
N ARG A 350 10.84 -22.38 26.26
CA ARG A 350 10.59 -22.09 27.66
C ARG A 350 9.31 -22.74 28.19
N LEU A 351 9.46 -23.52 29.26
CA LEU A 351 8.34 -24.10 30.00
C LEU A 351 7.44 -23.02 30.62
N GLY A 352 6.13 -23.28 30.57
CA GLY A 352 5.08 -22.56 31.27
C GLY A 352 4.52 -23.38 32.43
N ALA A 353 3.18 -23.46 32.53
CA ALA A 353 2.51 -24.17 33.62
C ALA A 353 2.33 -25.67 33.33
N LEU A 354 2.50 -26.50 34.35
CA LEU A 354 2.11 -27.92 34.34
C LEU A 354 0.94 -28.14 35.28
N GLN A 355 -0.09 -28.85 34.81
CA GLN A 355 -1.20 -29.33 35.62
C GLN A 355 -1.37 -30.83 35.47
N VAL A 356 -1.68 -31.49 36.58
CA VAL A 356 -2.02 -32.92 36.62
C VAL A 356 -3.35 -33.08 37.36
N ASN A 357 -4.37 -33.62 36.69
CA ASN A 357 -5.75 -33.74 37.19
C ASN A 357 -6.31 -32.39 37.72
N GLY A 358 -5.97 -31.28 37.03
CA GLY A 358 -6.35 -29.93 37.44
C GLY A 358 -5.55 -29.34 38.62
N GLN A 359 -4.59 -30.07 39.18
CA GLN A 359 -3.69 -29.55 40.21
C GLN A 359 -2.41 -29.00 39.58
N ALA A 360 -2.05 -27.77 39.92
CA ALA A 360 -0.82 -27.14 39.46
C ALA A 360 0.43 -27.81 40.06
N VAL A 361 1.45 -28.01 39.22
CA VAL A 361 2.73 -28.62 39.59
C VAL A 361 3.83 -27.57 39.43
N THR A 362 4.66 -27.41 40.46
CA THR A 362 5.78 -26.46 40.41
C THR A 362 6.94 -27.04 39.58
N LEU A 363 7.39 -26.29 38.58
CA LEU A 363 8.52 -26.64 37.71
C LEU A 363 9.75 -25.80 38.06
N GLY A 364 10.94 -26.29 37.70
CA GLY A 364 12.18 -25.51 37.72
C GLY A 364 12.24 -24.45 36.61
N THR A 365 13.19 -23.52 36.70
CA THR A 365 13.33 -22.36 35.80
C THR A 365 14.08 -22.66 34.48
N GLY A 366 14.08 -23.91 34.02
CA GLY A 366 14.80 -24.35 32.82
C GLY A 366 13.87 -24.68 31.65
N ALA A 367 14.47 -25.09 30.53
CA ALA A 367 13.75 -25.70 29.39
C ALA A 367 13.33 -27.15 29.67
N GLU A 368 13.83 -27.75 30.76
CA GLU A 368 13.47 -29.09 31.22
C GLU A 368 13.25 -29.06 32.73
N SER A 369 12.24 -29.77 33.22
CA SER A 369 11.97 -29.94 34.64
C SER A 369 11.42 -31.33 34.94
N LYS A 370 11.95 -31.96 35.98
CA LYS A 370 11.33 -33.14 36.57
C LYS A 370 10.10 -32.75 37.37
N PHE A 371 9.13 -33.65 37.47
CA PHE A 371 7.97 -33.50 38.32
C PHE A 371 7.59 -34.83 38.97
N SER A 372 6.90 -34.73 40.11
CA SER A 372 6.34 -35.87 40.83
C SER A 372 4.97 -35.49 41.38
N VAL A 373 3.94 -36.26 41.06
CA VAL A 373 2.56 -36.00 41.50
C VAL A 373 1.94 -37.26 42.07
N GLU A 374 1.31 -37.14 43.24
CA GLU A 374 0.58 -38.24 43.86
C GLU A 374 -0.93 -38.06 43.74
N VAL A 375 -1.61 -39.07 43.21
CA VAL A 375 -3.08 -39.13 43.11
C VAL A 375 -3.66 -40.20 44.04
N PRO A 376 -4.93 -40.09 44.46
CA PRO A 376 -5.61 -41.16 45.20
C PRO A 376 -5.64 -42.48 44.41
N ALA A 377 -5.65 -43.63 45.09
CA ALA A 377 -5.74 -44.95 44.43
C ALA A 377 -7.05 -45.17 43.65
N THR A 378 -8.07 -44.34 43.91
CA THR A 378 -9.34 -44.33 43.18
C THR A 378 -9.21 -43.67 41.81
N ALA A 379 -8.18 -42.85 41.56
CA ALA A 379 -7.93 -42.25 40.27
C ALA A 379 -7.68 -43.35 39.23
N THR A 380 -8.39 -43.28 38.10
CA THR A 380 -8.24 -44.24 37.01
C THR A 380 -7.25 -43.77 35.96
N THR A 381 -6.96 -42.47 35.92
CA THR A 381 -6.04 -41.86 34.95
C THR A 381 -5.29 -40.66 35.54
N PHE A 382 -4.12 -40.34 34.98
CA PHE A 382 -3.52 -39.01 35.05
C PHE A 382 -3.92 -38.21 33.81
N GLN A 383 -4.47 -37.01 33.98
CA GLN A 383 -4.69 -36.02 32.93
C GLN A 383 -3.62 -34.96 33.07
N ILE A 384 -2.70 -34.89 32.13
CA ILE A 384 -1.59 -33.94 32.17
C ILE A 384 -1.86 -32.87 31.13
N GLU A 385 -1.70 -31.60 31.52
CA GLU A 385 -1.68 -30.45 30.63
C GLU A 385 -0.39 -29.68 30.89
N ALA A 386 0.52 -29.70 29.93
CA ALA A 386 1.78 -28.97 29.96
C ALA A 386 1.70 -27.82 28.96
N ALA A 387 1.87 -26.59 29.45
CA ALA A 387 1.89 -25.37 28.65
C ALA A 387 3.30 -24.79 28.57
N ASP A 388 3.64 -24.13 27.47
CA ASP A 388 4.85 -23.34 27.32
C ASP A 388 4.62 -21.85 27.70
N ALA A 389 5.61 -21.01 27.45
CA ALA A 389 5.53 -19.57 27.71
C ALA A 389 4.65 -18.77 26.73
N VAL A 390 4.26 -19.36 25.58
CA VAL A 390 3.41 -18.72 24.55
C VAL A 390 2.01 -19.32 24.46
N GLY A 391 1.69 -20.28 25.34
CA GLY A 391 0.38 -20.90 25.43
C GLY A 391 0.18 -22.12 24.53
N ASN A 392 1.22 -22.69 23.92
CA ASN A 392 1.10 -24.01 23.30
C ASN A 392 0.92 -25.05 24.41
N VAL A 393 0.01 -26.02 24.22
CA VAL A 393 -0.34 -26.99 25.26
C VAL A 393 -0.30 -28.41 24.74
N THR A 394 0.51 -29.25 25.39
CA THR A 394 0.46 -30.70 25.23
C THR A 394 -0.46 -31.30 26.28
N ARG A 395 -1.47 -32.04 25.83
CA ARG A 395 -2.38 -32.80 26.69
C ARG A 395 -2.16 -34.29 26.51
N VAL A 396 -2.07 -35.03 27.62
CA VAL A 396 -1.96 -36.49 27.59
C VAL A 396 -2.74 -37.13 28.72
N ARG A 397 -3.33 -38.30 28.45
CA ARG A 397 -4.05 -39.09 29.45
C ARG A 397 -3.36 -40.42 29.68
N ILE A 398 -2.94 -40.69 30.90
CA ILE A 398 -2.23 -41.93 31.23
C ILE A 398 -3.15 -42.82 32.05
N ALA A 399 -3.39 -44.04 31.58
CA ALA A 399 -4.20 -44.99 32.33
C ALA A 399 -3.43 -45.54 33.54
N ILE A 400 -4.12 -45.64 34.69
CA ILE A 400 -3.56 -46.23 35.90
C ILE A 400 -3.99 -47.69 35.98
N PRO A 401 -3.06 -48.67 35.88
CA PRO A 401 -3.41 -50.09 35.88
C PRO A 401 -4.20 -50.50 37.13
N ALA A 402 -5.22 -51.33 36.94
CA ALA A 402 -6.04 -51.82 38.06
C ALA A 402 -5.20 -52.55 39.12
N ALA A 403 -4.20 -53.32 38.69
CA ALA A 403 -3.25 -54.00 39.59
C ALA A 403 -2.48 -53.02 40.49
N LEU A 404 -2.06 -51.88 39.95
CA LEU A 404 -1.37 -50.84 40.71
C LEU A 404 -2.33 -50.15 41.70
N ARG A 405 -3.59 -49.93 41.30
CA ARG A 405 -4.66 -49.39 42.18
C ARG A 405 -4.99 -50.34 43.34
N GLN A 406 -4.91 -51.65 43.11
CA GLN A 406 -5.23 -52.70 44.08
C GLN A 406 -4.04 -53.15 44.95
N GLY A 407 -2.83 -52.61 44.73
CA GLY A 407 -1.69 -52.82 45.62
C GLY A 407 -0.69 -53.91 45.24
N ALA A 408 -0.65 -54.32 43.98
CA ALA A 408 0.44 -55.17 43.48
C ALA A 408 1.78 -54.40 43.48
N ARG A 409 2.91 -55.09 43.74
CA ARG A 409 4.28 -54.54 43.64
C ARG A 409 4.62 -54.21 42.16
N PRO A 410 5.47 -53.21 41.89
CA PRO A 410 5.62 -52.63 40.56
C PRO A 410 6.45 -53.50 39.63
N GLY A 411 5.95 -53.69 38.41
CA GLY A 411 6.66 -54.30 37.28
C GLY A 411 5.95 -54.09 35.94
N THR A 412 4.97 -53.18 35.87
CA THR A 412 4.15 -52.96 34.68
C THR A 412 4.49 -51.65 34.00
N GLU A 413 4.84 -51.76 32.73
CA GLU A 413 5.14 -50.67 31.80
C GLU A 413 3.89 -49.79 31.60
N ILE A 414 4.05 -48.47 31.71
CA ILE A 414 2.95 -47.50 31.68
C ILE A 414 2.59 -47.13 30.25
N VAL A 415 1.29 -47.00 30.04
CA VAL A 415 0.64 -46.76 28.76
C VAL A 415 0.19 -45.28 28.63
N PRO A 416 0.95 -44.38 27.99
CA PRO A 416 0.41 -43.07 27.62
C PRO A 416 -0.66 -43.18 26.52
N VAL A 417 -1.86 -42.65 26.76
CA VAL A 417 -3.02 -42.69 25.83
C VAL A 417 -3.41 -41.28 25.36
N ALA A 418 -3.70 -41.14 24.07
CA ALA A 418 -4.24 -39.91 23.46
C ALA A 418 -5.68 -39.62 23.93
N TRP A 419 -6.02 -38.35 24.16
CA TRP A 419 -7.11 -37.88 25.04
C TRP A 419 -8.55 -38.23 24.60
N ARG A 420 -8.79 -38.69 23.36
CA ARG A 420 -10.15 -38.85 22.80
C ARG A 420 -10.60 -40.23 22.34
N GLN A 421 -9.74 -41.24 22.32
CA GLN A 421 -10.21 -42.61 22.14
C GLN A 421 -9.63 -43.51 23.22
N GLN A 422 -10.47 -44.40 23.76
CA GLN A 422 -10.11 -45.51 24.65
C GLN A 422 -9.24 -46.55 23.91
N ILE A 423 -8.21 -46.10 23.19
CA ILE A 423 -7.20 -46.98 22.64
C ILE A 423 -6.36 -47.41 23.84
N LEU A 424 -6.21 -48.71 24.05
CA LEU A 424 -5.10 -49.25 24.83
C LEU A 424 -3.92 -49.28 23.86
N PRO A 425 -2.89 -48.44 24.03
CA PRO A 425 -1.70 -48.51 23.21
C PRO A 425 -1.17 -49.95 23.17
N SER A 426 -0.78 -50.37 21.97
CA SER A 426 -0.33 -51.73 21.69
C SER A 426 1.14 -51.97 22.04
N PHE A 427 1.78 -51.03 22.75
CA PHE A 427 3.16 -51.11 23.24
C PHE A 427 3.42 -52.32 24.17
N LEU A 428 2.38 -52.92 24.79
CA LEU A 428 2.52 -54.20 25.50
C LEU A 428 2.49 -55.45 24.59
N GLN A 429 2.34 -55.28 23.27
CA GLN A 429 2.27 -56.38 22.29
C GLN A 429 3.29 -56.28 21.14
N ARG A 430 4.01 -55.16 20.96
CA ARG A 430 5.05 -55.03 19.92
C ARG A 430 6.32 -54.34 20.43
N ALA A 431 7.43 -55.07 20.41
CA ALA A 431 8.76 -54.46 20.44
C ALA A 431 8.98 -53.66 19.14
N GLY A 432 9.14 -52.34 19.23
CA GLY A 432 9.51 -51.50 18.07
C GLY A 432 9.00 -50.06 18.13
N LEU A 433 9.28 -49.29 17.07
CA LEU A 433 8.78 -47.93 16.88
C LEU A 433 7.24 -47.87 16.89
N THR A 434 6.70 -46.92 17.66
CA THR A 434 5.27 -46.62 17.82
C THR A 434 5.02 -45.13 17.64
N LEU A 435 3.95 -44.79 16.92
CA LEU A 435 3.45 -43.43 16.73
C LEU A 435 1.93 -43.46 16.85
N GLU A 436 1.41 -42.89 17.92
CA GLU A 436 -0.01 -42.75 18.18
C GLU A 436 -0.38 -41.27 18.16
N MET A 437 -1.49 -40.95 17.52
CA MET A 437 -1.88 -39.56 17.26
C MET A 437 -3.35 -39.37 17.61
N GLU A 438 -3.67 -38.22 18.19
CA GLU A 438 -5.03 -37.74 18.28
C GLU A 438 -5.54 -37.41 16.88
N LYS A 439 -6.76 -37.86 16.56
CA LYS A 439 -7.41 -37.47 15.32
C LYS A 439 -7.76 -35.97 15.42
N PRO A 440 -7.16 -35.09 14.60
CA PRO A 440 -7.55 -33.69 14.59
C PRO A 440 -9.00 -33.52 14.09
N PRO A 441 -9.65 -32.39 14.37
CA PRO A 441 -10.93 -32.06 13.77
C PRO A 441 -10.86 -32.17 12.25
N ALA A 442 -11.90 -32.73 11.62
CA ALA A 442 -11.95 -32.86 10.17
C ALA A 442 -12.09 -31.49 9.47
N GLU A 443 -12.70 -30.53 10.16
CA GLU A 443 -12.90 -29.16 9.68
C GLU A 443 -12.60 -28.16 10.80
N VAL A 444 -11.98 -27.03 10.45
CA VAL A 444 -11.68 -25.93 11.38
C VAL A 444 -11.84 -24.58 10.69
N GLN A 445 -11.99 -23.50 11.45
CA GLN A 445 -12.03 -22.14 10.90
C GLN A 445 -10.72 -21.37 11.13
N GLN A 446 -9.99 -21.74 12.19
CA GLN A 446 -8.71 -21.18 12.57
C GLN A 446 -7.68 -21.37 11.44
N ASP A 447 -6.69 -20.48 11.42
CA ASP A 447 -5.55 -20.54 10.49
C ASP A 447 -4.53 -21.62 10.86
N SER A 448 -4.72 -22.31 11.99
CA SER A 448 -3.89 -23.41 12.45
C SER A 448 -4.72 -24.45 13.22
N VAL A 449 -4.19 -25.67 13.31
CA VAL A 449 -4.74 -26.74 14.14
C VAL A 449 -3.63 -27.36 14.99
N SER A 450 -3.91 -27.57 16.27
CA SER A 450 -3.00 -28.33 17.13
C SER A 450 -3.16 -29.82 16.86
N ILE A 451 -2.06 -30.49 16.53
CA ILE A 451 -2.00 -31.96 16.54
C ILE A 451 -1.26 -32.40 17.81
N ALA A 452 -1.63 -33.56 18.34
CA ALA A 452 -0.99 -34.13 19.52
C ALA A 452 -0.85 -35.64 19.36
N GLY A 453 0.19 -36.20 19.97
CA GLY A 453 0.47 -37.62 19.87
C GLY A 453 1.45 -38.09 20.91
N VAL A 454 1.65 -39.41 20.92
CA VAL A 454 2.61 -40.11 21.74
C VAL A 454 3.50 -40.93 20.81
N VAL A 455 4.80 -40.78 20.97
CA VAL A 455 5.80 -41.49 20.16
C VAL A 455 6.79 -42.19 21.07
N GLY A 456 7.20 -43.40 20.70
CA GLY A 456 8.17 -44.17 21.45
C GLY A 456 8.85 -45.22 20.59
N SER A 457 10.11 -45.53 20.90
CA SER A 457 10.86 -46.61 20.23
C SER A 457 11.81 -47.28 21.22
N GLY A 458 11.79 -48.61 21.27
CA GLY A 458 12.76 -49.39 22.03
C GLY A 458 14.18 -49.32 21.46
N ALA A 459 14.35 -48.91 20.20
CA ALA A 459 15.66 -48.68 19.57
C ALA A 459 16.14 -47.22 19.71
N GLY A 460 15.34 -46.37 20.37
CA GLY A 460 15.53 -44.94 20.42
C GLY A 460 15.04 -44.21 19.16
N LEU A 461 14.60 -42.97 19.33
CA LEU A 461 14.11 -42.14 18.22
C LEU A 461 15.27 -41.39 17.56
N LYS A 462 15.23 -41.31 16.24
CA LYS A 462 16.17 -40.54 15.40
C LYS A 462 15.55 -39.23 14.95
N ASP A 463 14.28 -39.26 14.54
CA ASP A 463 13.62 -38.11 13.92
C ASP A 463 12.11 -38.16 14.16
N LEU A 464 11.50 -36.99 14.35
CA LEU A 464 10.05 -36.80 14.40
C LEU A 464 9.73 -35.61 13.50
N LYS A 465 8.95 -35.84 12.45
CA LYS A 465 8.62 -34.84 11.44
C LYS A 465 7.13 -34.58 11.35
N VAL A 466 6.73 -33.33 11.24
CA VAL A 466 5.37 -32.93 10.84
C VAL A 466 5.47 -32.15 9.52
N ASN A 467 4.75 -32.60 8.49
CA ASN A 467 4.80 -32.04 7.14
C ASN A 467 6.23 -31.92 6.58
N GLY A 468 7.12 -32.85 6.97
CA GLY A 468 8.52 -32.88 6.58
C GLY A 468 9.46 -32.01 7.45
N GLN A 469 8.93 -31.13 8.29
CA GLN A 469 9.71 -30.33 9.25
C GLN A 469 10.08 -31.18 10.46
N ALA A 470 11.37 -31.24 10.81
CA ALA A 470 11.86 -31.97 11.98
C ALA A 470 11.57 -31.20 13.28
N HIS A 471 11.19 -31.94 14.31
CA HIS A 471 10.90 -31.43 15.65
C HIS A 471 11.95 -31.90 16.65
N GLN A 472 12.15 -31.10 17.70
CA GLN A 472 13.16 -31.42 18.70
C GLN A 472 12.71 -32.61 19.55
N ILE A 473 13.54 -33.64 19.61
CA ILE A 473 13.36 -34.76 20.54
C ILE A 473 14.11 -34.40 21.84
N PRO A 474 13.42 -34.29 22.99
CA PRO A 474 14.10 -34.02 24.25
C PRO A 474 15.14 -35.09 24.57
N ALA A 475 16.29 -34.69 25.12
CA ALA A 475 17.34 -35.64 25.50
C ALA A 475 16.83 -36.68 26.52
N ALA A 476 15.96 -36.26 27.45
CA ALA A 476 15.30 -37.15 28.42
C ALA A 476 14.41 -38.22 27.78
N ALA A 477 13.99 -38.03 26.52
CA ALA A 477 13.11 -38.93 25.79
C ALA A 477 13.85 -39.99 24.95
N ALA A 478 15.19 -40.02 24.94
CA ALA A 478 15.99 -40.80 24.00
C ALA A 478 15.55 -42.27 23.81
N ASN A 479 15.14 -42.95 24.89
CA ASN A 479 14.63 -44.33 24.89
C ASN A 479 13.28 -44.48 25.61
N LYS A 480 12.53 -43.38 25.78
CA LYS A 480 11.27 -43.37 26.53
C LYS A 480 10.14 -42.85 25.63
N PRO A 481 8.92 -43.37 25.78
CA PRO A 481 7.78 -42.75 25.13
C PRO A 481 7.57 -41.35 25.70
N PHE A 482 7.23 -40.40 24.82
CA PHE A 482 6.88 -39.05 25.22
C PHE A 482 5.68 -38.55 24.43
N ALA A 483 4.87 -37.70 25.08
CA ALA A 483 3.78 -36.98 24.44
C ALA A 483 4.31 -35.66 23.87
N PHE A 484 3.78 -35.24 22.72
CA PHE A 484 4.13 -34.00 22.06
C PHE A 484 2.88 -33.35 21.46
N SER A 485 2.96 -32.05 21.17
CA SER A 485 1.97 -31.35 20.37
C SER A 485 2.63 -30.33 19.45
N TYR A 486 1.95 -30.00 18.36
CA TYR A 486 2.43 -29.01 17.40
C TYR A 486 1.28 -28.26 16.74
N GLY A 487 1.40 -26.94 16.63
CA GLY A 487 0.49 -26.08 15.88
C GLY A 487 0.80 -26.09 14.39
N VAL A 488 -0.03 -26.78 13.61
CA VAL A 488 0.10 -26.87 12.15
C VAL A 488 -0.65 -25.73 11.47
N PRO A 489 0.01 -24.83 10.72
CA PRO A 489 -0.67 -23.82 9.90
C PRO A 489 -1.50 -24.45 8.79
N LEU A 490 -2.62 -23.80 8.44
CA LEU A 490 -3.60 -24.29 7.47
C LEU A 490 -3.89 -23.24 6.39
N ASN A 491 -3.81 -23.68 5.13
CA ASN A 491 -4.35 -22.94 4.00
C ASN A 491 -5.88 -23.10 3.95
N GLU A 492 -6.57 -22.18 3.27
CA GLU A 492 -7.99 -22.35 2.97
C GLU A 492 -8.24 -23.64 2.17
N GLY A 493 -9.30 -24.39 2.51
CA GLY A 493 -9.63 -25.66 1.87
C GLY A 493 -8.94 -26.88 2.52
N PRO A 494 -8.79 -28.00 1.79
CA PRO A 494 -8.22 -29.22 2.33
C PRO A 494 -6.70 -29.10 2.56
N ASN A 495 -6.26 -29.43 3.78
CA ASN A 495 -4.85 -29.53 4.15
C ASN A 495 -4.53 -30.97 4.53
N THR A 496 -3.44 -31.51 3.98
CA THR A 496 -2.93 -32.83 4.35
C THR A 496 -1.82 -32.67 5.37
N ILE A 497 -2.02 -33.26 6.56
CA ILE A 497 -1.04 -33.25 7.65
C ILE A 497 -0.43 -34.64 7.75
N THR A 498 0.89 -34.75 7.60
CA THR A 498 1.62 -36.02 7.72
C THR A 498 2.62 -35.95 8.86
N VAL A 499 2.55 -36.90 9.79
CA VAL A 499 3.49 -37.05 10.90
C VAL A 499 4.29 -38.32 10.69
N VAL A 500 5.62 -38.22 10.73
CA VAL A 500 6.54 -39.34 10.52
C VAL A 500 7.52 -39.44 11.68
N ALA A 501 7.58 -40.60 12.32
CA ALA A 501 8.62 -40.93 13.29
C ALA A 501 9.62 -41.90 12.64
N THR A 502 10.90 -41.73 12.94
CA THR A 502 11.98 -42.64 12.50
C THR A 502 12.81 -43.04 13.70
N ASP A 503 13.10 -44.33 13.85
CA ASP A 503 14.01 -44.82 14.91
C ASP A 503 15.48 -44.83 14.47
N GLN A 504 16.38 -45.10 15.41
CA GLN A 504 17.83 -45.18 15.14
C GLN A 504 18.21 -46.35 14.21
N ALA A 505 17.36 -47.38 14.11
CA ALA A 505 17.53 -48.48 13.17
C ALA A 505 17.03 -48.15 11.75
N GLY A 506 16.43 -46.98 11.56
CA GLY A 506 15.90 -46.51 10.27
C GLY A 506 14.48 -46.97 9.97
N LYS A 507 13.79 -47.62 10.91
CA LYS A 507 12.37 -47.95 10.76
C LYS A 507 11.54 -46.68 10.86
N THR A 508 10.49 -46.58 10.04
CA THR A 508 9.59 -45.42 10.00
C THR A 508 8.15 -45.81 10.32
N GLU A 509 7.46 -44.96 11.06
CA GLU A 509 6.01 -44.99 11.26
C GLU A 509 5.41 -43.66 10.81
N SER A 510 4.25 -43.69 10.15
CA SER A 510 3.60 -42.47 9.63
C SER A 510 2.10 -42.45 9.91
N ARG A 511 1.55 -41.24 10.11
CA ARG A 511 0.13 -40.97 10.24
C ARG A 511 -0.22 -39.77 9.36
N THR A 512 -1.34 -39.86 8.64
CA THR A 512 -1.82 -38.79 7.77
C THR A 512 -3.26 -38.43 8.10
N PHE A 513 -3.53 -37.13 8.14
CA PHE A 513 -4.84 -36.56 8.39
C PHE A 513 -5.19 -35.55 7.30
N THR A 514 -6.47 -35.42 6.99
CA THR A 514 -6.99 -34.33 6.17
C THR A 514 -7.81 -33.41 7.06
N VAL A 515 -7.42 -32.14 7.12
CA VAL A 515 -8.14 -31.09 7.85
C VAL A 515 -8.56 -30.02 6.85
N VAL A 516 -9.87 -29.78 6.73
CA VAL A 516 -10.40 -28.76 5.83
C VAL A 516 -10.57 -27.47 6.59
N ARG A 517 -9.80 -26.43 6.24
CA ARG A 517 -10.01 -25.10 6.78
C ARG A 517 -11.14 -24.42 6.01
N LYS A 518 -12.24 -24.12 6.69
CA LYS A 518 -13.35 -23.32 6.19
C LYS A 518 -13.26 -21.92 6.77
N VAL A 519 -12.87 -20.94 5.96
CA VAL A 519 -12.97 -19.54 6.36
C VAL A 519 -14.45 -19.16 6.42
N GLU A 520 -14.86 -18.36 7.40
CA GLU A 520 -16.24 -17.89 7.60
C GLU A 520 -16.93 -17.53 6.26
N GLU A 521 -18.18 -17.93 6.07
CA GLU A 521 -18.93 -17.73 4.81
C GLU A 521 -19.09 -16.24 4.42
N ILE A 522 -19.00 -15.34 5.40
CA ILE A 522 -18.97 -13.88 5.16
C ILE A 522 -17.57 -13.38 4.75
N ALA A 523 -16.50 -14.04 5.17
CA ALA A 523 -15.15 -13.79 4.69
C ALA A 523 -14.86 -14.46 3.33
N GLN A 524 -15.68 -15.44 2.93
CA GLN A 524 -15.63 -16.03 1.60
C GLN A 524 -16.02 -15.02 0.52
N VAL A 525 -15.48 -15.26 -0.68
CA VAL A 525 -15.64 -14.40 -1.87
C VAL A 525 -17.11 -14.09 -2.20
N GLY A 526 -18.06 -14.95 -1.81
CA GLY A 526 -19.50 -14.78 -2.05
C GLY A 526 -20.12 -13.54 -1.39
N SER A 527 -19.54 -13.06 -0.30
CA SER A 527 -20.04 -11.93 0.49
C SER A 527 -19.34 -10.59 0.17
N ARG A 528 -18.29 -10.62 -0.65
CA ARG A 528 -17.60 -9.41 -1.12
C ARG A 528 -18.43 -8.68 -2.17
N LEU A 529 -18.21 -7.38 -2.27
CA LEU A 529 -18.80 -6.55 -3.32
C LEU A 529 -18.51 -7.17 -4.70
N ALA A 530 -19.57 -7.53 -5.41
CA ALA A 530 -19.46 -8.08 -6.77
C ALA A 530 -19.11 -6.97 -7.76
N VAL A 531 -17.96 -7.08 -8.41
CA VAL A 531 -17.45 -6.08 -9.35
C VAL A 531 -17.28 -6.65 -10.75
N ALA A 532 -17.72 -5.89 -11.75
CA ALA A 532 -17.35 -6.13 -13.15
C ALA A 532 -16.25 -5.15 -13.57
N VAL A 533 -15.16 -5.67 -14.15
CA VAL A 533 -14.08 -4.84 -14.70
C VAL A 533 -14.41 -4.51 -16.15
N MET A 534 -14.65 -3.23 -16.44
CA MET A 534 -15.00 -2.78 -17.78
C MET A 534 -13.78 -2.78 -18.71
N PRO A 535 -13.96 -2.87 -20.04
CA PRO A 535 -12.87 -2.65 -20.99
C PRO A 535 -12.14 -1.33 -20.71
N VAL A 536 -10.81 -1.36 -20.79
CA VAL A 536 -9.99 -0.17 -20.54
C VAL A 536 -10.22 0.85 -21.65
N ASN A 537 -10.52 2.09 -21.25
CA ASN A 537 -10.62 3.22 -22.16
C ASN A 537 -9.22 3.80 -22.44
N HIS A 538 -8.70 3.59 -23.65
CA HIS A 538 -7.42 4.16 -24.06
C HIS A 538 -7.60 5.53 -24.72
N LYS A 539 -7.00 6.57 -24.16
CA LYS A 539 -6.85 7.87 -24.82
C LYS A 539 -5.42 8.02 -25.36
N GLY A 540 -5.32 8.64 -26.53
CA GLY A 540 -4.05 8.80 -27.26
C GLY A 540 -3.82 7.67 -28.26
N GLN A 541 -2.55 7.39 -28.56
CA GLN A 541 -2.16 6.25 -29.41
C GLN A 541 -1.70 5.10 -28.52
N PRO A 542 -2.56 4.11 -28.23
CA PRO A 542 -2.20 3.01 -27.35
C PRO A 542 -1.03 2.22 -27.93
N THR A 543 -0.01 1.99 -27.12
CA THR A 543 1.09 1.09 -27.48
C THR A 543 0.74 -0.35 -27.08
N ALA A 544 1.46 -1.31 -27.67
CA ALA A 544 1.36 -2.72 -27.27
C ALA A 544 1.70 -2.94 -25.77
N LEU A 545 2.46 -2.02 -25.15
CA LEU A 545 2.87 -2.12 -23.75
C LEU A 545 1.69 -2.07 -22.79
N TYR A 546 0.72 -1.17 -23.03
CA TYR A 546 -0.46 -0.99 -22.17
C TYR A 546 -1.71 -1.69 -22.70
N ALA A 547 -1.64 -2.40 -23.82
CA ALA A 547 -2.74 -3.24 -24.31
C ALA A 547 -3.16 -4.34 -23.30
N SER A 548 -2.22 -4.80 -22.45
CA SER A 548 -2.47 -5.79 -21.39
C SER A 548 -2.99 -5.19 -20.07
N ALA A 549 -3.27 -3.87 -20.01
CA ALA A 549 -3.71 -3.21 -18.78
C ALA A 549 -4.99 -3.83 -18.21
N LEU A 550 -5.93 -4.26 -19.07
CA LEU A 550 -7.17 -4.92 -18.64
C LEU A 550 -6.90 -6.25 -17.91
N GLU A 551 -6.03 -7.09 -18.48
CA GLU A 551 -5.65 -8.36 -17.87
C GLU A 551 -4.92 -8.12 -16.55
N ALA A 552 -3.94 -7.21 -16.55
CA ALA A 552 -3.16 -6.88 -15.36
C ALA A 552 -4.00 -6.35 -14.19
N VAL A 553 -4.96 -5.44 -14.45
CA VAL A 553 -5.83 -4.92 -13.37
C VAL A 553 -6.82 -5.99 -12.89
N THR A 554 -7.32 -6.84 -13.79
CA THR A 554 -8.23 -7.93 -13.43
C THR A 554 -7.52 -8.95 -12.55
N ASP A 555 -6.32 -9.40 -12.94
CA ASP A 555 -5.48 -10.30 -12.16
C ASP A 555 -5.15 -9.71 -10.79
N ALA A 556 -4.79 -8.43 -10.73
CA ALA A 556 -4.50 -7.75 -9.48
C ALA A 556 -5.71 -7.69 -8.55
N LEU A 557 -6.92 -7.47 -9.07
CA LEU A 557 -8.16 -7.45 -8.29
C LEU A 557 -8.57 -8.85 -7.78
N VAL A 558 -8.40 -9.88 -8.62
CA VAL A 558 -8.66 -11.28 -8.25
C VAL A 558 -7.69 -11.74 -7.15
N ASN A 559 -6.39 -11.56 -7.39
CA ASN A 559 -5.34 -11.94 -6.44
C ASN A 559 -5.38 -11.11 -5.15
N GLY A 560 -5.78 -9.84 -5.27
CA GLY A 560 -5.96 -8.95 -4.14
C GLY A 560 -7.05 -9.39 -3.17
N LYS A 561 -7.94 -10.32 -3.60
CA LYS A 561 -8.99 -10.93 -2.79
C LYS A 561 -9.74 -9.86 -1.97
N ARG A 562 -10.07 -8.72 -2.59
CA ARG A 562 -10.90 -7.67 -1.97
C ARG A 562 -12.31 -7.68 -2.52
N PHE A 563 -12.45 -7.91 -3.81
CA PHE A 563 -13.73 -7.89 -4.50
C PHE A 563 -14.09 -9.30 -5.00
N LYS A 564 -15.37 -9.54 -5.25
CA LYS A 564 -15.83 -10.68 -6.05
C LYS A 564 -15.81 -10.25 -7.51
N VAL A 565 -14.70 -10.52 -8.19
CA VAL A 565 -14.57 -10.19 -9.62
C VAL A 565 -15.43 -11.16 -10.42
N LEU A 566 -16.38 -10.62 -11.18
CA LEU A 566 -17.28 -11.40 -12.03
C LEU A 566 -16.57 -11.91 -13.29
N SER A 567 -17.11 -12.98 -13.88
CA SER A 567 -16.51 -13.62 -15.06
C SER A 567 -16.43 -12.65 -16.23
N ARG A 568 -15.23 -12.57 -16.82
CA ARG A 568 -14.97 -11.78 -18.02
C ARG A 568 -15.77 -12.30 -19.21
N ASP A 569 -15.90 -13.62 -19.37
CA ASP A 569 -16.62 -14.22 -20.49
C ASP A 569 -18.11 -13.85 -20.46
N GLN A 570 -18.70 -13.79 -19.25
CA GLN A 570 -20.08 -13.35 -19.06
C GLN A 570 -20.25 -11.87 -19.48
N LEU A 571 -19.32 -11.01 -19.08
CA LEU A 571 -19.32 -9.62 -19.50
C LEU A 571 -19.19 -9.48 -21.02
N GLU A 572 -18.24 -10.17 -21.65
CA GLU A 572 -18.05 -10.13 -23.10
C GLU A 572 -19.27 -10.64 -23.86
N ALA A 573 -19.96 -11.68 -23.36
CA ALA A 573 -21.20 -12.17 -23.96
C ALA A 573 -22.30 -11.10 -23.95
N ILE A 574 -22.53 -10.44 -22.81
CA ILE A 574 -23.51 -9.35 -22.69
C ILE A 574 -23.13 -8.18 -23.60
N LEU A 575 -21.85 -7.81 -23.66
CA LEU A 575 -21.39 -6.72 -24.54
C LEU A 575 -21.63 -7.03 -26.02
N ARG A 576 -21.38 -8.27 -26.45
CA ARG A 576 -21.67 -8.73 -27.82
C ARG A 576 -23.17 -8.73 -28.11
N GLU A 577 -24.00 -9.20 -27.17
CA GLU A 577 -25.46 -9.23 -27.32
C GLU A 577 -26.05 -7.83 -27.46
N GLN A 578 -25.60 -6.89 -26.63
CA GLN A 578 -26.04 -5.49 -26.68
C GLN A 578 -25.48 -4.73 -27.90
N LYS A 579 -24.66 -5.38 -28.74
CA LYS A 579 -23.98 -4.80 -29.91
C LYS A 579 -23.19 -3.53 -29.57
N LEU A 580 -22.67 -3.46 -28.34
CA LEU A 580 -21.89 -2.32 -27.87
C LEU A 580 -20.44 -2.50 -28.31
N SER A 581 -19.88 -1.49 -28.98
CA SER A 581 -18.44 -1.43 -29.22
C SER A 581 -17.69 -1.01 -27.96
N ALA A 582 -16.41 -1.38 -27.84
CA ALA A 582 -15.54 -0.93 -26.75
C ALA A 582 -15.55 0.60 -26.55
N SER A 583 -15.73 1.36 -27.64
CA SER A 583 -15.82 2.82 -27.63
C SER A 583 -17.14 3.40 -27.06
N GLN A 584 -18.25 2.64 -27.08
CA GLN A 584 -19.55 3.09 -26.55
C GLN A 584 -19.69 2.87 -25.03
N ILE A 585 -18.80 2.08 -24.43
CA ILE A 585 -18.84 1.64 -23.03
C ILE A 585 -18.08 2.60 -22.09
N VAL A 586 -17.35 3.56 -22.66
CA VAL A 586 -16.51 4.52 -21.95
C VAL A 586 -17.33 5.47 -21.06
N ASP A 587 -18.62 5.66 -21.35
CA ASP A 587 -19.51 6.46 -20.53
C ASP A 587 -19.93 5.72 -19.24
N PRO A 588 -19.78 6.34 -18.05
CA PRO A 588 -20.20 5.74 -16.78
C PRO A 588 -21.64 5.25 -16.73
N ALA A 589 -22.59 5.91 -17.42
CA ALA A 589 -23.99 5.47 -17.41
C ALA A 589 -24.16 4.16 -18.19
N THR A 590 -23.49 4.03 -19.33
CA THR A 590 -23.46 2.76 -20.09
C THR A 590 -22.78 1.66 -19.29
N ALA A 591 -21.65 1.95 -18.64
CA ALA A 591 -20.96 0.98 -17.78
C ALA A 591 -21.84 0.48 -16.64
N ILE A 592 -22.58 1.37 -15.96
CA ILE A 592 -23.54 0.99 -14.91
C ILE A 592 -24.64 0.08 -15.48
N LYS A 593 -25.18 0.40 -16.66
CA LYS A 593 -26.25 -0.39 -17.30
C LYS A 593 -25.76 -1.80 -17.63
N VAL A 594 -24.55 -1.94 -18.18
CA VAL A 594 -23.92 -3.24 -18.44
C VAL A 594 -23.66 -3.99 -17.13
N GLY A 595 -23.13 -3.30 -16.10
CA GLY A 595 -22.91 -3.86 -14.77
C GLY A 595 -24.16 -4.49 -14.17
N LYS A 596 -25.32 -3.82 -14.29
CA LYS A 596 -26.61 -4.37 -13.84
C LYS A 596 -27.01 -5.66 -14.56
N LEU A 597 -26.71 -5.77 -15.87
CA LEU A 597 -27.04 -6.97 -16.65
C LEU A 597 -26.21 -8.19 -16.24
N VAL A 598 -24.97 -7.99 -15.80
CA VAL A 598 -24.11 -9.07 -15.26
C VAL A 598 -24.27 -9.26 -13.74
N ALA A 599 -25.28 -8.66 -13.13
CA ALA A 599 -25.51 -8.68 -11.68
C ALA A 599 -24.31 -8.17 -10.85
N ALA A 600 -23.55 -7.21 -11.38
CA ALA A 600 -22.53 -6.50 -10.62
C ALA A 600 -23.16 -5.47 -9.68
N GLU A 601 -22.65 -5.41 -8.45
CA GLU A 601 -23.01 -4.38 -7.47
C GLU A 601 -22.24 -3.08 -7.69
N ALA A 602 -21.05 -3.19 -8.30
CA ALA A 602 -20.26 -2.06 -8.76
C ALA A 602 -19.51 -2.40 -10.06
N VAL A 603 -19.11 -1.38 -10.79
CA VAL A 603 -18.23 -1.52 -11.96
C VAL A 603 -16.91 -0.82 -11.72
N ILE A 604 -15.83 -1.40 -12.22
CA ILE A 604 -14.51 -0.79 -12.24
C ILE A 604 -14.25 -0.28 -13.65
N ALA A 605 -14.22 1.04 -13.82
CA ALA A 605 -13.91 1.70 -15.07
C ALA A 605 -12.49 2.26 -15.02
N VAL A 606 -11.63 1.84 -15.94
CA VAL A 606 -10.23 2.29 -16.03
C VAL A 606 -10.03 3.06 -17.33
N THR A 607 -9.42 4.24 -17.23
CA THR A 607 -8.94 5.02 -18.36
C THR A 607 -7.41 5.06 -18.33
N VAL A 608 -6.78 4.79 -19.47
CA VAL A 608 -5.34 4.89 -19.68
C VAL A 608 -5.08 6.01 -20.68
N ASN A 609 -4.42 7.06 -20.22
CA ASN A 609 -3.97 8.19 -21.02
C ASN A 609 -2.50 8.01 -21.34
N GLU A 610 -2.20 7.64 -22.58
CA GLU A 610 -0.84 7.35 -23.02
C GLU A 610 -0.29 8.46 -23.92
N THR A 611 0.88 8.99 -23.54
CA THR A 611 1.68 9.92 -24.35
C THR A 611 2.93 9.19 -24.86
N PRO A 612 3.71 9.80 -25.77
CA PRO A 612 5.00 9.23 -26.17
C PRO A 612 5.97 9.00 -25.01
N LYS A 613 5.91 9.81 -23.95
CA LYS A 613 6.90 9.83 -22.85
C LYS A 613 6.41 9.18 -21.55
N SER A 614 5.10 9.21 -21.28
CA SER A 614 4.54 8.74 -20.00
C SER A 614 3.13 8.20 -20.14
N VAL A 615 2.66 7.48 -19.12
CA VAL A 615 1.28 6.99 -19.01
C VAL A 615 0.65 7.45 -17.70
N GLU A 616 -0.57 7.94 -17.77
CA GLU A 616 -1.43 8.19 -16.61
C GLU A 616 -2.59 7.19 -16.69
N ALA A 617 -2.85 6.44 -15.63
CA ALA A 617 -4.02 5.56 -15.57
C ALA A 617 -4.88 5.89 -14.37
N TYR A 618 -6.19 5.86 -14.56
CA TYR A 618 -7.17 6.30 -13.59
C TYR A 618 -8.31 5.28 -13.51
N GLY A 619 -8.61 4.80 -12.30
CA GLY A 619 -9.64 3.81 -12.03
C GLY A 619 -10.74 4.38 -11.12
N GLN A 620 -12.00 4.06 -11.46
CA GLN A 620 -13.17 4.37 -10.65
C GLN A 620 -13.92 3.10 -10.30
N LEU A 621 -14.24 2.94 -9.01
CA LEU A 621 -15.24 1.98 -8.54
C LEU A 621 -16.58 2.73 -8.45
N ILE A 622 -17.56 2.29 -9.23
CA ILE A 622 -18.86 2.98 -9.38
C ILE A 622 -19.97 2.03 -8.97
N SER A 623 -20.80 2.43 -8.02
CA SER A 623 -21.97 1.68 -7.58
C SER A 623 -22.99 1.57 -8.73
N THR A 624 -23.46 0.35 -9.02
CA THR A 624 -24.53 0.18 -10.02
C THR A 624 -25.89 0.61 -9.46
N GLU A 625 -26.06 0.58 -8.14
CA GLU A 625 -27.32 0.90 -7.46
C GLU A 625 -27.54 2.42 -7.35
N THR A 626 -26.53 3.13 -6.86
CA THR A 626 -26.62 4.58 -6.56
C THR A 626 -25.99 5.45 -7.64
N SER A 627 -25.26 4.87 -8.60
CA SER A 627 -24.44 5.60 -9.58
C SER A 627 -23.36 6.50 -8.97
N THR A 628 -23.04 6.29 -7.68
CA THR A 628 -22.02 7.07 -6.96
C THR A 628 -20.65 6.45 -7.15
N VAL A 629 -19.62 7.30 -7.22
CA VAL A 629 -18.21 6.87 -7.29
C VAL A 629 -17.78 6.52 -5.86
N LEU A 630 -17.62 5.23 -5.60
CA LEU A 630 -17.26 4.67 -4.29
C LEU A 630 -15.77 4.86 -3.98
N ALA A 631 -14.92 4.73 -5.00
CA ALA A 631 -13.47 4.95 -4.92
C ALA A 631 -12.94 5.44 -6.27
N SER A 632 -11.89 6.25 -6.23
CA SER A 632 -11.33 6.92 -7.41
C SER A 632 -9.84 7.14 -7.20
N LYS A 633 -8.99 6.46 -7.98
CA LYS A 633 -7.53 6.47 -7.80
C LYS A 633 -6.82 6.53 -9.13
N ASP A 634 -5.61 7.09 -9.14
CA ASP A 634 -4.73 7.12 -10.31
C ASP A 634 -3.32 6.63 -10.00
N VAL A 635 -2.61 6.29 -11.07
CA VAL A 635 -1.21 5.91 -11.10
C VAL A 635 -0.51 6.62 -12.25
N PHE A 636 0.78 6.85 -12.09
CA PHE A 636 1.60 7.54 -13.08
C PHE A 636 2.84 6.71 -13.40
N ASP A 637 3.10 6.54 -14.68
CA ASP A 637 4.28 5.90 -15.22
C ASP A 637 5.10 6.90 -16.02
N PRO A 638 6.20 7.43 -15.45
CA PRO A 638 7.05 8.40 -16.10
C PRO A 638 7.98 7.81 -17.17
N GLU A 639 8.17 6.48 -17.21
CA GLU A 639 9.28 5.85 -17.95
C GLU A 639 8.85 4.80 -18.97
N LYS A 640 7.64 4.23 -18.85
CA LYS A 640 7.11 3.21 -19.78
C LYS A 640 8.06 2.00 -19.93
N ALA A 641 8.72 1.62 -18.84
CA ALA A 641 9.64 0.48 -18.83
C ALA A 641 8.92 -0.84 -19.20
N PRO A 642 9.60 -1.85 -19.75
CA PRO A 642 9.01 -3.17 -19.97
C PRO A 642 8.39 -3.74 -18.68
N GLY A 643 7.15 -4.24 -18.76
CA GLY A 643 6.42 -4.76 -17.59
C GLY A 643 5.78 -3.71 -16.67
N SER A 644 6.00 -2.41 -16.94
CA SER A 644 5.42 -1.30 -16.17
C SER A 644 3.90 -1.35 -16.09
N ALA A 645 3.20 -1.71 -17.17
CA ALA A 645 1.74 -1.81 -17.18
C ALA A 645 1.22 -2.74 -16.07
N ARG A 646 1.85 -3.92 -15.89
CA ARG A 646 1.48 -4.85 -14.82
C ARG A 646 1.72 -4.25 -13.43
N ALA A 647 2.89 -3.64 -13.22
CA ALA A 647 3.24 -3.02 -11.94
C ALA A 647 2.29 -1.86 -11.59
N ARG A 648 1.95 -1.01 -12.56
CA ARG A 648 1.08 0.16 -12.36
C ARG A 648 -0.38 -0.22 -12.17
N MET A 649 -0.87 -1.24 -12.88
CA MET A 649 -2.22 -1.76 -12.63
C MET A 649 -2.34 -2.47 -11.28
N LEU A 650 -1.28 -3.16 -10.82
CA LEU A 650 -1.21 -3.71 -9.46
C LEU A 650 -1.26 -2.60 -8.40
N GLU A 651 -0.49 -1.52 -8.59
CA GLU A 651 -0.52 -0.33 -7.74
C GLU A 651 -1.92 0.30 -7.72
N LEU A 652 -2.58 0.43 -8.88
CA LEU A 652 -3.94 0.97 -8.97
C LEU A 652 -4.95 0.11 -8.22
N ALA A 653 -4.89 -1.22 -8.35
CA ALA A 653 -5.76 -2.14 -7.62
C ALA A 653 -5.51 -2.08 -6.10
N ALA A 654 -4.24 -1.97 -5.67
CA ALA A 654 -3.90 -1.79 -4.26
C ALA A 654 -4.45 -0.47 -3.70
N LYS A 655 -4.33 0.64 -4.45
CA LYS A 655 -4.93 1.94 -4.11
C LYS A 655 -6.44 1.86 -3.95
N LEU A 656 -7.13 1.17 -4.86
CA LEU A 656 -8.59 0.96 -4.77
C LEU A 656 -8.97 0.12 -3.55
N LYS A 657 -8.21 -0.94 -3.25
CA LYS A 657 -8.39 -1.77 -2.04
C LYS A 657 -8.22 -0.96 -0.75
N GLN A 658 -7.22 -0.09 -0.69
CA GLN A 658 -6.95 0.76 0.47
C GLN A 658 -8.06 1.82 0.68
N ASP A 659 -8.61 2.36 -0.40
CA ASP A 659 -9.67 3.39 -0.36
C ASP A 659 -11.06 2.82 -0.07
N TYR A 660 -11.26 1.53 -0.36
CA TYR A 660 -12.50 0.80 -0.14
C TYR A 660 -12.23 -0.49 0.66
N PRO A 661 -11.87 -0.39 1.97
CA PRO A 661 -11.44 -1.55 2.77
C PRO A 661 -12.58 -2.46 3.22
N LEU A 662 -12.24 -3.68 3.65
CA LEU A 662 -13.11 -4.55 4.45
C LEU A 662 -12.97 -4.14 5.91
N VAL A 663 -14.07 -3.79 6.56
CA VAL A 663 -14.07 -3.24 7.91
C VAL A 663 -15.14 -3.93 8.73
N GLU A 664 -14.71 -4.62 9.77
CA GLU A 664 -15.58 -5.24 10.75
C GLU A 664 -15.89 -4.30 11.93
N GLY A 665 -17.07 -4.50 12.50
CA GLY A 665 -17.52 -3.89 13.74
C GLY A 665 -18.76 -4.57 14.28
N THR A 666 -19.44 -3.88 15.19
CA THR A 666 -20.66 -4.37 15.84
C THR A 666 -21.82 -3.41 15.63
N VAL A 667 -23.05 -3.93 15.62
CA VAL A 667 -24.24 -3.10 15.71
C VAL A 667 -24.43 -2.71 17.17
N MET A 668 -24.34 -1.41 17.45
CA MET A 668 -24.46 -0.87 18.81
C MET A 668 -25.92 -0.72 19.24
N MET A 669 -26.76 -0.23 18.32
CA MET A 669 -28.20 -0.08 18.53
C MET A 669 -28.93 0.08 17.19
N VAL A 670 -30.25 -0.10 17.23
CA VAL A 670 -31.15 0.35 16.17
C VAL A 670 -31.90 1.57 16.69
N ALA A 671 -31.84 2.69 15.95
CA ALA A 671 -32.53 3.92 16.30
C ALA A 671 -33.16 4.53 15.04
N ASN A 672 -34.43 4.90 15.11
CA ASN A 672 -35.16 5.52 13.99
C ASN A 672 -35.07 4.71 12.68
N LYS A 673 -35.20 3.37 12.77
CA LYS A 673 -35.04 2.43 11.64
C LYS A 673 -33.66 2.46 10.96
N ARG A 674 -32.64 3.01 11.62
CA ARG A 674 -31.24 2.99 11.20
C ARG A 674 -30.41 2.20 12.17
N LEU A 675 -29.38 1.55 11.66
CA LEU A 675 -28.38 0.89 12.46
C LEU A 675 -27.29 1.87 12.85
N VAL A 676 -26.93 1.89 14.13
CA VAL A 676 -25.72 2.54 14.60
C VAL A 676 -24.64 1.47 14.72
N VAL A 677 -23.60 1.58 13.89
CA VAL A 677 -22.51 0.60 13.82
C VAL A 677 -21.21 1.17 14.35
N GLY A 678 -20.43 0.34 15.06
CA GLY A 678 -19.14 0.67 15.67
C GLY A 678 -17.97 0.74 14.67
N ILE A 679 -18.20 1.31 13.49
CA ILE A 679 -17.19 1.59 12.46
C ILE A 679 -17.29 3.06 12.10
N GLY A 680 -16.16 3.77 12.04
CA GLY A 680 -16.11 5.22 11.84
C GLY A 680 -15.02 5.67 10.88
N ALA A 681 -14.96 6.97 10.60
CA ALA A 681 -14.12 7.59 9.58
C ALA A 681 -12.64 7.12 9.54
N PRO A 682 -11.93 6.93 10.67
CA PRO A 682 -10.54 6.49 10.67
C PRO A 682 -10.31 5.11 10.03
N LYS A 683 -11.35 4.28 9.91
CA LYS A 683 -11.27 2.99 9.20
C LYS A 683 -11.51 3.11 7.69
N ASN A 684 -11.49 4.33 7.13
CA ASN A 684 -11.76 4.64 5.72
C ASN A 684 -13.13 4.15 5.22
N VAL A 685 -14.13 4.08 6.10
CA VAL A 685 -15.52 3.82 5.67
C VAL A 685 -16.17 5.08 5.11
N ARG A 686 -17.10 4.94 4.15
CA ARG A 686 -17.70 6.05 3.40
C ARG A 686 -19.21 5.87 3.23
N PRO A 687 -19.95 6.97 2.95
CA PRO A 687 -21.32 6.85 2.47
C PRO A 687 -21.40 5.94 1.23
N ASP A 688 -22.53 5.25 1.11
CA ASP A 688 -22.85 4.25 0.09
C ASP A 688 -22.01 2.96 0.11
N MET A 689 -21.13 2.77 1.09
CA MET A 689 -20.53 1.45 1.32
C MET A 689 -21.61 0.47 1.77
N LYS A 690 -21.72 -0.65 1.07
CA LYS A 690 -22.58 -1.77 1.48
C LYS A 690 -22.03 -2.46 2.71
N VAL A 691 -22.92 -2.92 3.58
CA VAL A 691 -22.58 -3.71 4.76
C VAL A 691 -23.45 -4.96 4.85
N ILE A 692 -22.88 -6.03 5.39
CA ILE A 692 -23.60 -7.24 5.77
C ILE A 692 -23.72 -7.24 7.29
N VAL A 693 -24.93 -7.42 7.78
CA VAL A 693 -25.23 -7.53 9.21
C VAL A 693 -25.54 -8.98 9.53
N TYR A 694 -24.91 -9.52 10.57
CA TYR A 694 -24.96 -10.95 10.86
C TYR A 694 -24.80 -11.25 12.35
N GLN A 695 -25.15 -12.47 12.74
CA GLN A 695 -24.89 -13.01 14.07
C GLN A 695 -24.30 -14.42 13.98
N GLU A 696 -23.68 -14.87 15.06
CA GLU A 696 -23.36 -16.30 15.22
C GLU A 696 -24.66 -17.09 15.43
N GLY A 697 -24.87 -18.11 14.62
CA GLY A 697 -25.95 -19.08 14.74
C GLY A 697 -25.70 -20.09 15.86
N GLN A 698 -26.61 -21.06 15.99
CA GLN A 698 -26.46 -22.12 17.00
C GLN A 698 -25.22 -22.97 16.72
N PRO A 699 -24.36 -23.24 17.72
CA PRO A 699 -23.21 -24.08 17.51
C PRO A 699 -23.66 -25.48 17.06
N LEU A 700 -23.04 -25.98 16.00
CA LEU A 700 -23.13 -27.38 15.63
C LEU A 700 -22.28 -28.14 16.65
N ILE A 701 -22.91 -28.98 17.47
CA ILE A 701 -22.23 -29.72 18.55
C ILE A 701 -22.21 -31.20 18.18
N ASP A 702 -21.05 -31.83 18.28
CA ASP A 702 -20.93 -33.28 18.18
C ASP A 702 -21.74 -33.93 19.30
N PRO A 703 -22.74 -34.78 18.99
CA PRO A 703 -23.64 -35.33 20.00
C PRO A 703 -22.93 -36.25 21.00
N THR A 704 -21.78 -36.82 20.62
CA THR A 704 -21.00 -37.80 21.39
C THR A 704 -19.89 -37.12 22.19
N THR A 705 -19.09 -36.27 21.56
CA THR A 705 -17.93 -35.62 22.21
C THR A 705 -18.29 -34.33 22.92
N LYS A 706 -19.48 -33.77 22.66
CA LYS A 706 -19.94 -32.45 23.14
C LYS A 706 -19.07 -31.28 22.67
N GLU A 707 -18.19 -31.50 21.71
CA GLU A 707 -17.37 -30.46 21.11
C GLU A 707 -18.19 -29.61 20.13
N VAL A 708 -17.94 -28.31 20.11
CA VAL A 708 -18.49 -27.40 19.09
C VAL A 708 -17.72 -27.63 17.79
N LEU A 709 -18.39 -28.21 16.80
CA LEU A 709 -17.86 -28.49 15.47
C LEU A 709 -17.92 -27.27 14.56
N ASP A 710 -18.96 -26.45 14.68
CA ASP A 710 -19.13 -25.26 13.85
C ASP A 710 -19.98 -24.22 14.57
N ARG A 711 -19.89 -22.96 14.14
CA ARG A 711 -20.83 -21.88 14.49
C ARG A 711 -21.26 -21.22 13.19
N PRO A 712 -22.30 -21.74 12.52
CA PRO A 712 -22.75 -21.18 11.26
C PRO A 712 -23.14 -19.72 11.45
N ILE A 713 -22.88 -18.89 10.45
CA ILE A 713 -23.28 -17.50 10.49
C ILE A 713 -24.71 -17.36 9.99
N GLU A 714 -25.52 -16.61 10.72
CA GLU A 714 -26.84 -16.22 10.26
C GLU A 714 -26.79 -14.76 9.75
N SER A 715 -26.94 -14.59 8.43
CA SER A 715 -27.10 -13.27 7.82
C SER A 715 -28.45 -12.67 8.20
N LEU A 716 -28.41 -11.48 8.80
CA LEU A 716 -29.60 -10.70 9.16
C LEU A 716 -30.02 -9.75 8.04
N GLY A 717 -29.14 -9.51 7.06
CA GLY A 717 -29.43 -8.76 5.83
C GLY A 717 -28.31 -7.82 5.39
N GLU A 718 -28.52 -7.16 4.26
CA GLU A 718 -27.62 -6.13 3.74
C GLU A 718 -28.15 -4.72 3.99
N GLY A 719 -27.22 -3.79 4.24
CA GLY A 719 -27.47 -2.37 4.40
C GLY A 719 -26.46 -1.51 3.67
N MET A 720 -26.61 -0.21 3.83
CA MET A 720 -25.75 0.79 3.21
C MET A 720 -25.44 1.91 4.20
N LEU A 721 -24.16 2.24 4.35
CA LEU A 721 -23.75 3.38 5.18
C LEU A 721 -24.23 4.69 4.55
N LYS A 722 -24.77 5.61 5.36
CA LYS A 722 -25.29 6.90 4.89
C LYS A 722 -24.62 8.08 5.57
N GLU A 723 -24.32 7.96 6.85
CA GLU A 723 -23.65 9.01 7.63
C GLU A 723 -22.48 8.41 8.38
N ILE A 724 -21.29 8.98 8.19
CA ILE A 724 -20.05 8.53 8.82
C ILE A 724 -19.63 9.57 9.86
N LYS A 725 -19.40 9.13 11.09
CA LYS A 725 -18.81 9.93 12.17
C LYS A 725 -17.45 9.36 12.56
N GLU A 726 -16.77 10.03 13.47
CA GLU A 726 -15.42 9.66 13.92
C GLU A 726 -15.34 8.20 14.44
N LYS A 727 -16.30 7.76 15.24
CA LYS A 727 -16.27 6.43 15.88
C LYS A 727 -17.39 5.48 15.46
N ILE A 728 -18.45 6.02 14.86
CA ILE A 728 -19.66 5.28 14.50
C ILE A 728 -20.14 5.69 13.12
N SER A 729 -20.99 4.87 12.52
CA SER A 729 -21.70 5.19 11.27
C SER A 729 -23.16 4.81 11.39
N TYR A 730 -24.01 5.48 10.62
CA TYR A 730 -25.43 5.14 10.47
C TYR A 730 -25.63 4.39 9.16
N ALA A 731 -26.20 3.20 9.23
CA ALA A 731 -26.55 2.39 8.08
C ALA A 731 -28.08 2.31 7.92
N GLU A 732 -28.52 2.34 6.67
CA GLU A 732 -29.90 2.07 6.30
C GLU A 732 -30.01 0.63 5.77
N MET A 733 -31.04 -0.09 6.20
CA MET A 733 -31.37 -1.44 5.76
C MET A 733 -32.82 -1.49 5.31
N ARG A 734 -33.11 -2.35 4.32
CA ARG A 734 -34.47 -2.55 3.83
C ARG A 734 -35.37 -3.20 4.89
N ASP A 735 -34.82 -4.13 5.68
CA ASP A 735 -35.51 -4.80 6.77
C ASP A 735 -34.62 -4.81 8.03
N VAL A 736 -35.01 -4.01 9.03
CA VAL A 736 -34.31 -3.91 10.31
C VAL A 736 -34.94 -4.78 11.40
N ALA A 737 -36.12 -5.37 11.17
CA ALA A 737 -36.92 -5.99 12.23
C ALA A 737 -36.19 -7.17 12.89
N LYS A 738 -35.50 -7.99 12.08
CA LYS A 738 -34.66 -9.09 12.58
C LYS A 738 -33.50 -8.60 13.44
N VAL A 739 -32.86 -7.51 13.03
CA VAL A 739 -31.74 -6.93 13.78
C VAL A 739 -32.23 -6.31 15.09
N GLU A 740 -33.35 -5.57 15.06
CA GLU A 740 -34.00 -5.02 16.26
C GLU A 740 -34.33 -6.10 17.29
N GLN A 741 -34.93 -7.20 16.83
CA GLN A 741 -35.26 -8.34 17.69
C GLN A 741 -34.01 -8.96 18.32
N THR A 742 -32.95 -9.18 17.54
CA THR A 742 -31.71 -9.78 18.00
C THR A 742 -30.97 -8.89 19.00
N VAL A 743 -30.88 -7.58 18.72
CA VAL A 743 -30.28 -6.60 19.64
C VAL A 743 -31.10 -6.51 20.94
N ALA A 744 -32.44 -6.53 20.86
CA ALA A 744 -33.32 -6.54 22.04
C ALA A 744 -33.12 -7.80 22.91
N GLN A 745 -32.75 -8.94 22.31
CA GLN A 745 -32.37 -10.17 23.02
C GLN A 745 -30.96 -10.12 23.64
N LYS A 746 -30.25 -8.97 23.55
CA LYS A 746 -28.87 -8.78 24.01
C LYS A 746 -27.87 -9.75 23.34
N LYS A 747 -28.18 -10.24 22.14
CA LYS A 747 -27.23 -11.02 21.34
C LYS A 747 -26.26 -10.09 20.62
N LEU A 748 -25.02 -10.55 20.46
CA LEU A 748 -24.00 -9.83 19.73
C LEU A 748 -24.32 -9.87 18.23
N VAL A 749 -24.54 -8.70 17.63
CA VAL A 749 -24.71 -8.53 16.19
C VAL A 749 -23.46 -7.87 15.62
N LYS A 750 -22.85 -8.53 14.63
CA LYS A 750 -21.67 -8.06 13.92
C LYS A 750 -22.06 -7.42 12.60
N VAL A 751 -21.17 -6.60 12.07
CA VAL A 751 -21.32 -5.96 10.77
C VAL A 751 -19.97 -5.91 10.07
N ILE A 752 -19.97 -6.10 8.76
CA ILE A 752 -18.78 -5.97 7.91
C ILE A 752 -19.12 -5.21 6.63
N THR A 753 -18.22 -4.37 6.13
CA THR A 753 -18.38 -3.77 4.79
C THR A 753 -18.18 -4.83 3.69
N LYS A 754 -18.94 -4.73 2.59
CA LYS A 754 -18.78 -5.61 1.41
C LYS A 754 -17.58 -5.22 0.57
#